data_AF-A0A7S0JG26-F1
#
_entry.id   AF-A0A7S0JG26-F1
#
_cell.length_a   1.000
_cell.length_b   1.000
_cell.length_c   1.000
_cell.angle_alpha   90.00
_cell.angle_beta   90.00
_cell.angle_gamma   90.00
#
_symmetry.space_group_name_H-M   'P 1'
#
loop_
_entity.id
_entity.type
_entity.pdbx_description
1 polymer ?
#
loop_
_entity_poly.entity_id
_entity_poly.type
_entity_poly.pdbx_seq_one_letter_code
_entity_poly.pdbx_strand_id
1 'polypeptide(L)'
;RSAHSTMSMREYHFFAFKDRVDAALVKLRRLIDVERQPMLAADVPHAYPDKFGLAEFVTNLSLAAQFNVLEALGLHEEHMSTCAGWLADGKPITLRLNATQRCTFQREESRDVDGAKTHVLESSLFGRSESKTVLKVTEFFWTYQFDFELLVFCGGAPMADTKLTLQQQSGRCEMRTSSKAAPKPTSSAAPPTDVDLTPLLSPLAAAPSDAQRSPAFSIDRDHPACRTPRRNAQVEALLGSARALTSWATSARALFDREVVAVERACQTNLDLSLLAKVDIFVPVLPLFEEGAHDGAPLLGSRDASTLLQLQRSAIAEASDQLAPHLPTAASTELFTLASARLLVLLSHLQAVLQHYSDAIAYIEDMLRKQLVAAVGKELTPSDFNTYMAHHCKKLYRAPYAPRPFSFAVRRPGHCPEGTIALEAQPHGSADLAEPIATHCCAAAAPAPPMSFALNAATRVTFTGERYLHAYIGHEFAGASGASLHLSARARQFSSYMLLLGKIGPAATFEPKHAIVVQNKDELTIPLLLDQLPTAKEFRDAVESLSPEQQRFARAYRSMQLEGSLFAVLLVQLKPQLEVLLNLPDDSLTKEIELTQQLLALFTEHQIPSDLLSYSGDPVASTTDKLASVRAHVDAILGMLSKAKQAELRDAAQRHAYKHPNAASAPAMEALLNHQEDDDSSEAEAMAASCCGVRQELQSARCAPQRRMARAAPSGGCRSRAMCYGGPPPG
;
A
#
# COMPACT_ATOMS: atom_id res chain seq x y z
N ARG A 1 0.51 -0.25 18.75
CA ARG A 1 0.29 0.51 17.50
C ARG A 1 0.45 -0.41 16.27
N SER A 2 -0.26 -1.54 16.26
CA SER A 2 -0.16 -2.58 15.22
C SER A 2 -1.54 -3.19 15.07
N ALA A 3 -2.33 -2.60 14.18
CA ALA A 3 -3.59 -3.10 13.62
C ALA A 3 -4.03 -2.07 12.58
N HIS A 4 -3.22 -1.87 11.54
CA HIS A 4 -3.73 -1.27 10.31
C HIS A 4 -4.17 -2.43 9.45
N SER A 5 -5.44 -2.80 9.63
CA SER A 5 -6.21 -3.49 8.60
C SER A 5 -5.87 -2.81 7.28
N THR A 6 -5.40 -3.57 6.30
CA THR A 6 -5.22 -3.12 4.92
C THR A 6 -6.61 -2.78 4.37
N MET A 7 -7.12 -1.59 4.75
CA MET A 7 -8.31 -1.00 4.17
C MET A 7 -8.09 -0.95 2.66
N SER A 8 -9.08 -1.41 1.92
CA SER A 8 -9.08 -1.21 0.48
C SER A 8 -8.98 0.29 0.20
N MET A 9 -8.36 0.67 -0.93
CA MET A 9 -8.23 2.07 -1.32
C MET A 9 -9.59 2.78 -1.36
N ARG A 10 -10.65 2.04 -1.71
CA ARG A 10 -12.04 2.52 -1.70
C ARG A 10 -12.56 2.82 -0.30
N GLU A 11 -12.27 1.96 0.68
CA GLU A 11 -12.63 2.21 2.09
C GLU A 11 -11.88 3.42 2.63
N TYR A 12 -10.58 3.52 2.36
CA TYR A 12 -9.79 4.68 2.76
C TYR A 12 -10.37 6.00 2.21
N HIS A 13 -10.69 6.05 0.92
CA HIS A 13 -11.32 7.22 0.31
C HIS A 13 -12.68 7.55 0.94
N PHE A 14 -13.49 6.52 1.27
CA PHE A 14 -14.76 6.72 1.95
C PHE A 14 -14.59 7.28 3.36
N PHE A 15 -13.65 6.75 4.16
CA PHE A 15 -13.36 7.27 5.50
C PHE A 15 -12.88 8.72 5.45
N ALA A 16 -11.94 9.03 4.57
CA ALA A 16 -11.45 10.40 4.38
C ALA A 16 -12.54 11.36 3.87
N PHE A 17 -13.49 10.87 3.05
CA PHE A 17 -14.67 11.63 2.65
C PHE A 17 -15.61 11.88 3.83
N LYS A 18 -15.92 10.84 4.61
CA LYS A 18 -16.80 10.93 5.78
C LYS A 18 -16.27 11.94 6.81
N ASP A 19 -14.98 11.87 7.16
CA ASP A 19 -14.36 12.79 8.11
C ASP A 19 -14.49 14.26 7.66
N ARG A 20 -14.35 14.52 6.36
CA ARG A 20 -14.54 15.87 5.78
C ARG A 20 -16.00 16.32 5.85
N VAL A 21 -16.96 15.42 5.59
CA VAL A 21 -18.39 15.75 5.72
C VAL A 21 -18.75 16.00 7.17
N ASP A 22 -18.25 15.20 8.11
CA ASP A 22 -18.50 15.38 9.55
C ASP A 22 -17.96 16.73 10.05
N ALA A 23 -16.76 17.14 9.61
CA ALA A 23 -16.21 18.46 9.89
C ALA A 23 -17.08 19.60 9.30
N ALA A 24 -17.59 19.41 8.09
CA ALA A 24 -18.49 20.37 7.45
C ALA A 24 -19.85 20.46 8.17
N LEU A 25 -20.39 19.34 8.65
CA LEU A 25 -21.62 19.28 9.43
C LEU A 25 -21.50 20.03 10.75
N VAL A 26 -20.35 19.96 11.43
CA VAL A 26 -20.10 20.75 12.65
C VAL A 26 -20.18 22.25 12.38
N LYS A 27 -19.64 22.72 11.24
CA LYS A 27 -19.75 24.12 10.81
C LYS A 27 -21.21 24.47 10.49
N LEU A 28 -21.91 23.59 9.76
CA LEU A 28 -23.29 23.82 9.31
C LEU A 28 -24.31 23.88 10.45
N ARG A 29 -24.19 22.99 11.45
CA ARG A 29 -25.08 22.95 12.63
C ARG A 29 -25.00 24.20 13.50
N ARG A 30 -23.96 25.02 13.37
CA ARG A 30 -23.87 26.32 14.05
C ARG A 30 -24.69 27.41 13.35
N LEU A 31 -25.11 27.18 12.11
CA LEU A 31 -25.67 28.19 11.21
C LEU A 31 -27.10 27.90 10.79
N ILE A 32 -27.47 26.62 10.69
CA ILE A 32 -28.85 26.18 10.50
C ILE A 32 -29.54 26.12 11.88
N ASP A 33 -30.85 26.40 11.93
CA ASP A 33 -31.67 26.34 13.15
C ASP A 33 -31.41 25.05 13.95
N VAL A 34 -31.20 25.20 15.26
CA VAL A 34 -30.79 24.12 16.19
C VAL A 34 -31.77 22.93 16.20
N GLU A 35 -33.02 23.13 15.79
CA GLU A 35 -34.06 22.10 15.72
C GLU A 35 -33.91 21.20 14.49
N ARG A 36 -33.14 21.62 13.47
CA ARG A 36 -32.92 20.87 12.22
C ARG A 36 -31.69 19.99 12.35
N GLN A 37 -31.81 18.71 12.00
CA GLN A 37 -30.75 17.71 12.16
C GLN A 37 -30.29 17.15 10.80
N PRO A 38 -29.47 17.90 10.03
CA PRO A 38 -28.85 17.35 8.84
C PRO A 38 -27.83 16.26 9.23
N MET A 39 -27.93 15.13 8.53
CA MET A 39 -27.08 13.95 8.68
C MET A 39 -26.70 13.38 7.31
N LEU A 40 -25.72 12.49 7.28
CA LEU A 40 -25.41 11.72 6.09
C LEU A 40 -26.62 10.91 5.63
N ALA A 41 -26.85 10.88 4.32
CA ALA A 41 -28.05 10.24 3.77
C ALA A 41 -28.24 8.77 4.16
N ALA A 42 -27.15 8.02 4.36
CA ALA A 42 -27.20 6.61 4.80
C ALA A 42 -27.76 6.43 6.21
N ASP A 43 -27.71 7.46 7.05
CA ASP A 43 -28.13 7.42 8.46
C ASP A 43 -29.59 7.90 8.65
N VAL A 44 -30.25 8.36 7.58
CA VAL A 44 -31.64 8.82 7.60
C VAL A 44 -32.53 7.80 6.88
N PRO A 45 -33.69 7.40 7.43
CA PRO A 45 -34.65 6.58 6.69
C PRO A 45 -35.13 7.27 5.40
N HIS A 46 -34.97 6.62 4.25
CA HIS A 46 -35.31 7.19 2.93
C HIS A 46 -35.70 6.10 1.93
N ALA A 47 -36.42 6.50 0.87
CA ALA A 47 -36.84 5.64 -0.22
C ALA A 47 -35.81 5.64 -1.37
N TYR A 48 -35.97 4.70 -2.31
CA TYR A 48 -35.11 4.65 -3.50
C TYR A 48 -35.17 5.91 -4.39
N PRO A 49 -36.36 6.50 -4.67
CA PRO A 49 -36.46 7.74 -5.44
C PRO A 49 -35.68 8.93 -4.86
N ASP A 50 -35.59 9.03 -3.53
CA ASP A 50 -34.91 10.14 -2.84
C ASP A 50 -33.42 10.22 -3.19
N LYS A 51 -32.83 9.09 -3.63
CA LYS A 51 -31.42 9.01 -4.03
C LYS A 51 -31.16 9.67 -5.38
N PHE A 52 -32.17 9.71 -6.26
CA PHE A 52 -32.09 10.52 -7.48
C PHE A 52 -32.12 12.00 -7.13
N GLY A 53 -33.06 12.41 -6.27
CA GLY A 53 -33.12 13.78 -5.77
C GLY A 53 -31.84 14.21 -5.04
N LEU A 54 -31.21 13.31 -4.29
CA LEU A 54 -29.92 13.58 -3.64
C LEU A 54 -28.79 13.76 -4.66
N ALA A 55 -28.76 12.94 -5.71
CA ALA A 55 -27.77 13.09 -6.79
C ALA A 55 -27.97 14.42 -7.52
N GLU A 56 -29.21 14.77 -7.87
CA GLU A 56 -29.55 16.06 -8.48
C GLU A 56 -29.15 17.24 -7.59
N PHE A 57 -29.47 17.17 -6.30
CA PHE A 57 -29.13 18.18 -5.30
C PHE A 57 -27.62 18.41 -5.20
N VAL A 58 -26.84 17.34 -5.04
CA VAL A 58 -25.38 17.39 -4.93
C VAL A 58 -24.74 17.86 -6.24
N THR A 59 -25.28 17.45 -7.40
CA THR A 59 -24.83 17.93 -8.71
C THR A 59 -25.08 19.44 -8.86
N ASN A 60 -26.28 19.92 -8.52
CA ASN A 60 -26.61 21.35 -8.57
C ASN A 60 -25.74 22.18 -7.60
N LEU A 61 -25.52 21.70 -6.38
CA LEU A 61 -24.59 22.33 -5.44
C LEU A 61 -23.17 22.39 -5.99
N SER A 62 -22.69 21.31 -6.62
CA SER A 62 -21.37 21.29 -7.23
C SER A 62 -21.23 22.28 -8.38
N LEU A 63 -22.22 22.33 -9.29
CA LEU A 63 -22.22 23.27 -10.42
C LEU A 63 -22.20 24.73 -9.93
N ALA A 64 -23.06 25.06 -8.96
CA ALA A 64 -23.08 26.40 -8.36
C ALA A 64 -21.77 26.73 -7.63
N ALA A 65 -21.19 25.75 -6.92
CA ALA A 65 -19.93 25.92 -6.20
C ALA A 65 -18.74 26.12 -7.14
N GLN A 66 -18.71 25.43 -8.27
CA GLN A 66 -17.73 25.62 -9.34
C GLN A 66 -17.88 27.02 -9.97
N PHE A 67 -19.11 27.48 -10.19
CA PHE A 67 -19.37 28.83 -10.67
C PHE A 67 -18.89 29.92 -9.70
N ASN A 68 -19.11 29.75 -8.38
CA ASN A 68 -18.58 30.67 -7.37
C ASN A 68 -17.05 30.82 -7.45
N VAL A 69 -16.33 29.72 -7.76
CA VAL A 69 -14.88 29.77 -7.98
C VAL A 69 -14.55 30.53 -9.27
N LEU A 70 -15.25 30.26 -10.38
CA LEU A 70 -15.02 30.98 -11.64
C LEU A 70 -15.33 32.47 -11.53
N GLU A 71 -16.37 32.84 -10.80
CA GLU A 71 -16.71 34.23 -10.48
C GLU A 71 -15.56 34.90 -9.69
N ALA A 72 -15.01 34.21 -8.67
CA ALA A 72 -13.84 34.67 -7.93
C ALA A 72 -12.56 34.72 -8.79
N LEU A 73 -12.50 33.96 -9.89
CA LEU A 73 -11.45 34.02 -10.90
C LEU A 73 -11.68 35.12 -11.95
N GLY A 74 -12.78 35.86 -11.91
CA GLY A 74 -13.05 37.00 -12.81
C GLY A 74 -14.16 36.77 -13.84
N LEU A 75 -14.86 35.62 -13.81
CA LEU A 75 -16.04 35.38 -14.65
C LEU A 75 -17.29 36.06 -14.03
N HIS A 76 -17.30 37.39 -14.05
CA HIS A 76 -18.38 38.21 -13.51
C HIS A 76 -19.70 38.08 -14.30
N GLU A 77 -20.77 38.63 -13.75
CA GLU A 77 -22.13 38.53 -14.32
C GLU A 77 -22.22 39.05 -15.77
N GLU A 78 -21.51 40.14 -16.10
CA GLU A 78 -21.43 40.68 -17.47
C GLU A 78 -20.83 39.67 -18.46
N HIS A 79 -19.70 39.05 -18.09
CA HIS A 79 -19.09 37.98 -18.88
C HIS A 79 -20.05 36.80 -19.05
N MET A 80 -20.81 36.52 -18.00
CA MET A 80 -21.75 35.40 -17.99
C MET A 80 -22.99 35.65 -18.85
N SER A 81 -23.39 36.91 -19.08
CA SER A 81 -24.40 37.26 -20.09
C SER A 81 -23.90 36.93 -21.50
N THR A 82 -22.65 37.28 -21.81
CA THR A 82 -22.02 36.98 -23.10
C THR A 82 -21.87 35.48 -23.34
N CYS A 83 -21.40 34.74 -22.32
CA CYS A 83 -21.33 33.28 -22.38
C CYS A 83 -22.71 32.64 -22.61
N ALA A 84 -23.77 33.15 -21.97
CA ALA A 84 -25.12 32.65 -22.22
C ALA A 84 -25.57 32.87 -23.68
N GLY A 85 -25.23 34.03 -24.26
CA GLY A 85 -25.46 34.29 -25.68
C GLY A 85 -24.71 33.32 -26.60
N TRP A 86 -23.44 33.02 -26.29
CA TRP A 86 -22.66 32.03 -27.05
C TRP A 86 -23.26 30.62 -26.97
N LEU A 87 -23.77 30.21 -25.80
CA LEU A 87 -24.44 28.93 -25.63
C LEU A 87 -25.76 28.87 -26.40
N ALA A 88 -26.54 29.96 -26.40
CA ALA A 88 -27.76 30.07 -27.18
C ALA A 88 -27.51 29.93 -28.69
N ASP A 89 -26.36 30.43 -29.17
CA ASP A 89 -25.87 30.24 -30.54
C ASP A 89 -25.32 28.83 -30.81
N GLY A 90 -25.31 27.93 -29.82
CA GLY A 90 -24.74 26.58 -29.93
C GLY A 90 -23.20 26.55 -30.02
N LYS A 91 -22.51 27.63 -29.60
CA LYS A 91 -21.06 27.71 -29.65
C LYS A 91 -20.44 27.15 -28.37
N PRO A 92 -19.47 26.22 -28.46
CA PRO A 92 -18.77 25.70 -27.28
C PRO A 92 -17.90 26.79 -26.66
N ILE A 93 -17.79 26.75 -25.33
CA ILE A 93 -17.04 27.72 -24.53
C ILE A 93 -15.81 27.04 -23.94
N THR A 94 -14.63 27.60 -24.23
CA THR A 94 -13.34 27.09 -23.75
C THR A 94 -12.71 28.07 -22.76
N LEU A 95 -12.25 27.55 -21.63
CA LEU A 95 -11.36 28.26 -20.70
C LEU A 95 -9.91 27.95 -21.05
N ARG A 96 -9.08 28.99 -21.17
CA ARG A 96 -7.67 28.89 -21.55
C ARG A 96 -6.79 29.64 -20.55
N LEU A 97 -5.68 29.00 -20.20
CA LEU A 97 -4.54 29.65 -19.56
C LEU A 97 -3.38 29.73 -20.56
N ASN A 98 -2.96 30.96 -20.86
CA ASN A 98 -1.74 31.26 -21.61
C ASN A 98 -0.65 31.75 -20.66
N ALA A 99 0.60 31.38 -20.91
CA ALA A 99 1.73 31.95 -20.20
C ALA A 99 2.95 32.14 -21.10
N THR A 100 3.69 33.22 -20.86
CA THR A 100 4.95 33.51 -21.53
C THR A 100 6.03 33.84 -20.51
N GLN A 101 7.24 33.32 -20.74
CA GLN A 101 8.39 33.62 -19.92
C GLN A 101 9.49 34.29 -20.74
N ARG A 102 10.23 35.19 -20.10
CA ARG A 102 11.35 35.92 -20.71
C ARG A 102 12.48 36.06 -19.70
N CYS A 103 13.71 35.76 -20.14
CA CYS A 103 14.92 35.89 -19.34
C CYS A 103 15.90 36.83 -20.04
N THR A 104 16.21 37.98 -19.44
CA THR A 104 17.07 39.00 -20.02
C THR A 104 18.30 39.25 -19.16
N PHE A 105 19.49 39.33 -19.79
CA PHE A 105 20.73 39.68 -19.08
C PHE A 105 20.68 41.15 -18.65
N GLN A 106 21.03 41.43 -17.38
CA GLN A 106 21.07 42.77 -16.82
C GLN A 106 22.51 43.30 -16.72
N ARG A 107 23.34 42.67 -15.87
CA ARG A 107 24.68 43.16 -15.53
C ARG A 107 25.60 42.06 -15.02
N GLU A 108 26.89 42.39 -14.96
CA GLU A 108 27.99 41.56 -14.42
C GLU A 108 28.68 42.36 -13.30
N GLU A 109 28.77 41.79 -12.10
CA GLU A 109 29.49 42.38 -10.97
C GLU A 109 30.61 41.46 -10.52
N SER A 110 31.76 42.02 -10.14
CA SER A 110 32.86 41.28 -9.56
C SER A 110 33.15 41.82 -8.17
N ARG A 111 33.20 40.93 -7.17
CA ARG A 111 33.63 41.29 -5.81
C ARG A 111 34.78 40.42 -5.36
N ASP A 112 35.65 41.03 -4.57
CA ASP A 112 36.79 40.39 -3.96
C ASP A 112 36.35 39.78 -2.63
N VAL A 113 36.47 38.47 -2.49
CA VAL A 113 36.13 37.73 -1.26
C VAL A 113 37.43 37.19 -0.66
N ASP A 114 37.62 37.45 0.63
CA ASP A 114 38.76 36.94 1.37
C ASP A 114 38.73 35.40 1.43
N GLY A 115 39.78 34.74 0.94
CA GLY A 115 39.93 33.29 1.01
C GLY A 115 40.17 32.79 2.44
N ALA A 116 39.66 31.61 2.77
CA ALA A 116 39.67 31.03 4.11
C ALA A 116 41.07 30.62 4.67
N LYS A 117 42.17 30.88 3.95
CA LYS A 117 43.53 30.54 4.40
C LYS A 117 44.44 31.76 4.34
N THR A 118 44.81 32.27 5.52
CA THR A 118 45.96 33.15 5.71
C THR A 118 47.23 32.30 5.77
N HIS A 119 48.15 32.48 4.81
CA HIS A 119 49.50 31.94 4.94
C HIS A 119 50.36 32.99 5.65
N VAL A 120 50.76 32.69 6.89
CA VAL A 120 51.79 33.43 7.62
C VAL A 120 53.14 32.85 7.19
N LEU A 121 53.97 33.65 6.53
CA LEU A 121 55.38 33.31 6.28
C LEU A 121 56.21 34.01 7.36
N GLU A 122 56.89 33.22 8.19
CA GLU A 122 57.94 33.75 9.08
C GLU A 122 59.24 33.89 8.29
N SER A 123 59.60 35.13 7.94
CA SER A 123 60.93 35.49 7.46
C SER A 123 61.77 36.00 8.63
N SER A 124 62.85 35.27 8.95
CA SER A 124 63.92 35.74 9.83
C SER A 124 64.63 36.94 9.17
N LEU A 125 64.69 38.07 9.88
CA LEU A 125 65.22 39.39 9.46
C LEU A 125 64.15 40.32 8.84
N PHE A 126 63.56 41.15 9.69
CA PHE A 126 62.66 42.29 9.40
C PHE A 126 61.21 41.97 8.97
N GLY A 127 60.31 41.85 9.97
CA GLY A 127 58.87 42.14 9.84
C GLY A 127 57.97 40.97 9.44
N ARG A 128 56.87 40.78 10.19
CA ARG A 128 55.82 39.78 9.93
C ARG A 128 54.99 40.24 8.72
N SER A 129 54.91 39.45 7.65
CA SER A 129 54.04 39.74 6.49
C SER A 129 52.89 38.73 6.43
N GLU A 130 51.66 39.22 6.45
CA GLU A 130 50.45 38.42 6.21
C GLU A 130 50.09 38.49 4.72
N SER A 131 50.08 37.35 4.04
CA SER A 131 49.55 37.26 2.67
C SER A 131 48.13 36.68 2.71
N LYS A 132 47.16 37.45 2.19
CA LYS A 132 45.75 37.07 2.15
C LYS A 132 45.39 36.72 0.70
N THR A 133 44.96 35.49 0.45
CA THR A 133 44.50 35.08 -0.89
C THR A 133 43.11 35.70 -1.14
N VAL A 134 43.04 36.66 -2.06
CA VAL A 134 41.79 37.28 -2.51
C VAL A 134 41.20 36.46 -3.65
N LEU A 135 39.99 35.94 -3.49
CA LEU A 135 39.23 35.23 -4.52
C LEU A 135 38.25 36.21 -5.18
N LYS A 136 38.46 36.50 -6.47
CA LYS A 136 37.53 37.32 -7.26
C LYS A 136 36.32 36.48 -7.65
N VAL A 137 35.15 36.80 -7.11
CA VAL A 137 33.87 36.15 -7.45
C VAL A 137 33.11 37.04 -8.42
N THR A 138 32.89 36.54 -9.64
CA THR A 138 32.05 37.19 -10.65
C THR A 138 30.62 36.65 -10.59
N GLU A 139 29.65 37.55 -10.50
CA GLU A 139 28.23 37.25 -10.42
C GLU A 139 27.50 37.93 -11.59
N PHE A 140 26.61 37.20 -12.26
CA PHE A 140 25.83 37.66 -13.40
C PHE A 140 24.37 37.77 -12.97
N PHE A 141 23.73 38.89 -13.31
CA PHE A 141 22.35 39.17 -12.95
C PHE A 141 21.44 39.14 -14.17
N TRP A 142 20.27 38.53 -13.99
CA TRP A 142 19.28 38.31 -15.04
C TRP A 142 17.90 38.74 -14.54
N THR A 143 17.07 39.33 -15.39
CA THR A 143 15.64 39.50 -15.09
C THR A 143 14.88 38.32 -15.64
N TYR A 144 14.15 37.64 -14.76
CA TYR A 144 13.15 36.68 -15.19
C TYR A 144 11.78 37.33 -15.09
N GLN A 145 11.01 37.27 -16.18
CA GLN A 145 9.65 37.77 -16.28
C GLN A 145 8.71 36.63 -16.66
N PHE A 146 7.58 36.55 -15.98
CA PHE A 146 6.50 35.61 -16.25
C PHE A 146 5.18 36.38 -16.41
N ASP A 147 4.55 36.21 -17.56
CA ASP A 147 3.26 36.80 -17.89
C ASP A 147 2.24 35.69 -18.08
N PHE A 148 1.03 35.84 -17.54
CA PHE A 148 -0.06 34.92 -17.80
C PHE A 148 -1.37 35.63 -18.11
N GLU A 149 -2.21 34.96 -18.89
CA GLU A 149 -3.55 35.39 -19.24
C GLU A 149 -4.53 34.22 -19.06
N LEU A 150 -5.52 34.42 -18.19
CA LEU A 150 -6.68 33.55 -18.04
C LEU A 150 -7.84 34.14 -18.83
N LEU A 151 -8.38 33.40 -19.78
CA LEU A 151 -9.42 33.89 -20.68
C LEU A 151 -10.44 32.81 -20.99
N VAL A 152 -11.64 33.23 -21.37
CA VAL A 152 -12.71 32.37 -21.91
C VAL A 152 -13.00 32.81 -23.34
N PHE A 153 -13.24 31.87 -24.25
CA PHE A 153 -13.61 32.18 -25.63
C PHE A 153 -14.60 31.16 -26.20
N CYS A 154 -15.32 31.56 -27.25
CA CYS A 154 -16.18 30.65 -28.02
C CYS A 154 -15.58 30.31 -29.39
N GLY A 155 -15.84 29.08 -29.86
CA GLY A 155 -15.36 28.60 -31.17
C GLY A 155 -13.95 28.00 -31.14
N GLY A 156 -13.29 27.90 -32.30
CA GLY A 156 -12.02 27.16 -32.45
C GLY A 156 -10.76 27.89 -31.98
N ALA A 157 -10.79 29.23 -31.88
CA ALA A 157 -9.68 30.04 -31.42
C ALA A 157 -10.16 31.38 -30.84
N PRO A 158 -9.43 31.97 -29.89
CA PRO A 158 -9.77 33.28 -29.34
C PRO A 158 -9.55 34.38 -30.38
N MET A 159 -10.63 35.05 -30.80
CA MET A 159 -10.61 36.27 -31.61
C MET A 159 -11.09 37.46 -30.77
N ALA A 160 -10.90 38.69 -31.25
CA ALA A 160 -11.18 39.90 -30.47
C ALA A 160 -12.66 40.03 -30.06
N ASP A 161 -13.58 39.52 -30.87
CA ASP A 161 -15.03 39.51 -30.67
C ASP A 161 -15.55 38.24 -29.96
N THR A 162 -14.72 37.19 -29.86
CA THR A 162 -15.10 35.90 -29.28
C THR A 162 -14.34 35.57 -28.00
N LYS A 163 -13.61 36.52 -27.42
CA LYS A 163 -12.74 36.34 -26.24
C LYS A 163 -13.15 37.29 -25.11
N LEU A 164 -13.11 36.78 -23.89
CA LEU A 164 -13.21 37.52 -22.63
C LEU A 164 -12.00 37.22 -21.77
N THR A 165 -11.21 38.24 -21.42
CA THR A 165 -10.07 38.09 -20.51
C THR A 165 -10.56 38.18 -19.07
N LEU A 166 -10.33 37.12 -18.28
CA LEU A 166 -10.71 37.05 -16.87
C LEU A 166 -9.63 37.66 -15.97
N GLN A 167 -8.36 37.29 -16.23
CA GLN A 167 -7.21 37.82 -15.52
C GLN A 167 -6.03 37.94 -16.47
N GLN A 168 -5.23 38.99 -16.27
CA GLN A 168 -3.95 39.15 -16.93
C GLN A 168 -2.96 39.75 -15.95
N GLN A 169 -1.79 39.14 -15.82
CA GLN A 169 -0.76 39.56 -14.87
C GLN A 169 0.63 39.39 -15.46
N SER A 170 1.56 40.22 -14.99
CA SER A 170 2.97 40.23 -15.37
C SER A 170 3.80 40.45 -14.10
N GLY A 171 4.72 39.53 -13.83
CA GLY A 171 5.61 39.59 -12.67
C GLY A 171 7.05 39.36 -13.06
N ARG A 172 8.00 39.95 -12.32
CA ARG A 172 9.44 39.80 -12.56
C ARG A 172 10.25 39.66 -11.29
N CYS A 173 11.38 38.96 -11.36
CA CYS A 173 12.38 38.88 -10.30
C CYS A 173 13.79 38.97 -10.89
N GLU A 174 14.76 39.29 -10.03
CA GLU A 174 16.17 39.24 -10.37
C GLU A 174 16.77 37.89 -9.97
N MET A 175 17.44 37.21 -10.90
CA MET A 175 18.16 35.96 -10.70
C MET A 175 19.66 36.22 -10.75
N ARG A 176 20.42 35.53 -9.90
CA ARG A 176 21.88 35.65 -9.82
C ARG A 176 22.58 34.32 -10.13
N THR A 177 23.55 34.32 -11.04
CA THR A 177 24.33 33.15 -11.44
C THR A 177 25.84 33.39 -11.31
N SER A 178 26.63 32.34 -11.13
CA SER A 178 28.11 32.40 -11.11
C SER A 178 28.75 32.22 -12.48
N SER A 179 27.94 31.93 -13.51
CA SER A 179 28.37 31.83 -14.90
C SER A 179 27.51 32.71 -15.80
N LYS A 180 28.08 33.11 -16.95
CA LYS A 180 27.40 33.92 -17.97
C LYS A 180 26.34 33.14 -18.77
N ALA A 181 26.08 31.89 -18.41
CA ALA A 181 25.02 31.09 -19.03
C ALA A 181 23.65 31.52 -18.49
N ALA A 182 22.69 31.72 -19.37
CA ALA A 182 21.33 32.12 -18.98
C ALA A 182 20.67 31.02 -18.13
N PRO A 183 20.06 31.35 -16.97
CA PRO A 183 19.44 30.36 -16.09
C PRO A 183 18.12 29.80 -16.64
N LYS A 184 17.49 30.53 -17.58
CA LYS A 184 16.20 30.20 -18.21
C LYS A 184 16.24 30.61 -19.71
N PRO A 185 15.33 30.09 -20.55
CA PRO A 185 15.26 30.46 -21.97
C PRO A 185 15.03 31.96 -22.17
N THR A 186 15.66 32.55 -23.19
CA THR A 186 15.57 34.00 -23.50
C THR A 186 14.13 34.48 -23.68
N SER A 187 13.32 33.71 -24.41
CA SER A 187 11.86 33.87 -24.47
C SER A 187 11.22 32.55 -24.89
N SER A 188 10.16 32.13 -24.22
CA SER A 188 9.34 30.99 -24.63
C SER A 188 7.90 31.14 -24.16
N ALA A 189 6.96 30.65 -24.96
CA ALA A 189 5.56 30.53 -24.58
C ALA A 189 5.30 29.10 -24.09
N ALA A 190 4.60 28.96 -22.97
CA ALA A 190 4.06 27.66 -22.58
C ALA A 190 2.93 27.28 -23.54
N PRO A 191 2.72 25.98 -23.81
CA PRO A 191 1.57 25.54 -24.60
C PRO A 191 0.27 25.96 -23.88
N PRO A 192 -0.75 26.45 -24.62
CA PRO A 192 -2.02 26.85 -24.03
C PRO A 192 -2.67 25.64 -23.34
N THR A 193 -3.22 25.86 -22.15
CA THR A 193 -3.94 24.82 -21.41
C THR A 193 -5.44 25.11 -21.48
N ASP A 194 -6.19 24.24 -22.16
CA ASP A 194 -7.60 24.44 -22.49
C ASP A 194 -8.52 23.43 -21.80
N VAL A 195 -9.73 23.87 -21.48
CA VAL A 195 -10.82 23.00 -21.02
C VAL A 195 -12.17 23.51 -21.48
N ASP A 196 -13.05 22.58 -21.86
CA ASP A 196 -14.43 22.87 -22.23
C ASP A 196 -15.28 23.19 -20.98
N LEU A 197 -15.80 24.41 -20.90
CA LEU A 197 -16.72 24.87 -19.86
C LEU A 197 -18.19 24.72 -20.25
N THR A 198 -18.50 24.32 -21.48
CA THR A 198 -19.88 24.17 -21.97
C THR A 198 -20.74 23.33 -21.03
N PRO A 199 -20.31 22.15 -20.52
CA PRO A 199 -21.13 21.32 -19.64
C PRO A 199 -21.43 21.97 -18.28
N LEU A 200 -20.54 22.83 -17.78
CA LEU A 200 -20.72 23.58 -16.55
C LEU A 200 -21.70 24.73 -16.74
N LEU A 201 -21.55 25.48 -17.83
CA LEU A 201 -22.28 26.73 -18.04
C LEU A 201 -23.68 26.50 -18.62
N SER A 202 -23.93 25.40 -19.33
CA SER A 202 -25.24 25.12 -19.94
C SER A 202 -26.37 25.04 -18.90
N PRO A 203 -26.24 24.32 -17.76
CA PRO A 203 -27.27 24.31 -16.72
C PRO A 203 -27.52 25.66 -16.04
N LEU A 204 -26.54 26.57 -16.07
CA LEU A 204 -26.63 27.92 -15.48
C LEU A 204 -27.26 28.93 -16.43
N ALA A 205 -27.04 28.77 -17.75
CA ALA A 205 -27.59 29.63 -18.78
C ALA A 205 -29.10 29.41 -19.00
N ALA A 206 -29.62 28.24 -18.63
CA ALA A 206 -31.05 27.93 -18.71
C ALA A 206 -31.89 28.57 -17.59
N ALA A 207 -31.27 29.24 -16.61
CA ALA A 207 -31.98 29.90 -15.50
C ALA A 207 -32.63 31.23 -15.97
N PRO A 208 -33.86 31.55 -15.55
CA PRO A 208 -34.54 32.79 -15.91
C PRO A 208 -33.78 34.03 -15.41
N SER A 209 -33.79 35.11 -16.20
CA SER A 209 -32.99 36.34 -16.01
C SER A 209 -33.19 37.07 -14.67
N ASP A 210 -34.33 36.85 -14.00
CA ASP A 210 -34.76 37.63 -12.84
C ASP A 210 -34.53 36.91 -11.49
N ALA A 211 -33.96 35.71 -11.51
CA ALA A 211 -33.59 34.94 -10.32
C ALA A 211 -32.08 34.74 -10.25
N GLN A 212 -31.53 34.65 -9.03
CA GLN A 212 -30.14 34.29 -8.81
C GLN A 212 -29.81 33.01 -9.58
N ARG A 213 -28.92 33.10 -10.59
CA ARG A 213 -28.63 32.03 -11.56
C ARG A 213 -28.24 30.75 -10.83
N SER A 214 -29.21 29.85 -10.73
CA SER A 214 -29.07 28.57 -10.04
C SER A 214 -29.11 27.47 -11.10
N PRO A 215 -28.21 26.48 -11.01
CA PRO A 215 -28.20 25.39 -11.99
C PRO A 215 -29.50 24.58 -11.88
N ALA A 216 -30.05 24.22 -13.04
CA ALA A 216 -31.29 23.44 -13.16
C ALA A 216 -31.02 22.01 -13.67
N PHE A 217 -30.05 21.32 -13.08
CA PHE A 217 -29.79 19.92 -13.42
C PHE A 217 -30.87 18.99 -12.84
N SER A 218 -31.39 18.09 -13.66
CA SER A 218 -32.26 16.99 -13.26
C SER A 218 -31.96 15.74 -14.10
N ILE A 219 -32.17 14.59 -13.49
CA ILE A 219 -32.04 13.28 -14.10
C ILE A 219 -33.37 12.90 -14.75
N ASP A 220 -33.36 12.65 -16.05
CA ASP A 220 -34.52 12.07 -16.73
C ASP A 220 -34.68 10.61 -16.31
N ARG A 221 -35.69 10.38 -15.47
CA ARG A 221 -36.02 9.07 -14.90
C ARG A 221 -36.94 8.25 -15.80
N ASP A 222 -37.62 8.89 -16.74
CA ASP A 222 -38.56 8.23 -17.65
C ASP A 222 -37.85 7.70 -18.91
N HIS A 223 -36.58 8.12 -19.12
CA HIS A 223 -35.76 7.61 -20.21
C HIS A 223 -35.53 6.07 -20.10
N PRO A 224 -35.74 5.28 -21.17
CA PRO A 224 -35.60 3.82 -21.14
C PRO A 224 -34.21 3.30 -20.73
N ALA A 225 -33.17 4.11 -20.96
CA ALA A 225 -31.80 3.81 -20.55
C ALA A 225 -31.44 4.36 -19.15
N CYS A 226 -32.41 4.82 -18.36
CA CYS A 226 -32.18 5.30 -17.00
C CYS A 226 -31.60 4.15 -16.14
N ARG A 227 -30.55 4.47 -15.39
CA ARG A 227 -29.83 3.54 -14.50
C ARG A 227 -29.85 4.06 -13.07
N THR A 228 -28.98 3.54 -12.21
CA THR A 228 -28.76 4.12 -10.87
C THR A 228 -28.35 5.59 -10.97
N PRO A 229 -28.58 6.41 -9.93
CA PRO A 229 -28.26 7.84 -9.95
C PRO A 229 -26.84 8.15 -10.47
N ARG A 230 -25.83 7.38 -10.03
CA ARG A 230 -24.43 7.55 -10.48
C ARG A 230 -24.16 7.08 -11.92
N ARG A 231 -24.89 6.07 -12.42
CA ARG A 231 -24.66 5.45 -13.74
C ARG A 231 -25.54 6.04 -14.84
N ASN A 232 -26.31 7.08 -14.54
CA ASN A 232 -27.10 7.78 -15.54
C ASN A 232 -26.17 8.60 -16.47
N ALA A 233 -26.48 8.64 -17.76
CA ALA A 233 -25.65 9.28 -18.79
C ALA A 233 -25.41 10.77 -18.50
N GLN A 234 -26.41 11.47 -17.97
CA GLN A 234 -26.32 12.89 -17.62
C GLN A 234 -25.29 13.12 -16.48
N VAL A 235 -25.28 12.26 -15.47
CA VAL A 235 -24.32 12.34 -14.35
C VAL A 235 -22.91 11.94 -14.80
N GLU A 236 -22.78 10.89 -15.62
CA GLU A 236 -21.49 10.45 -16.16
C GLU A 236 -20.84 11.53 -17.05
N ALA A 237 -21.63 12.24 -17.86
CA ALA A 237 -21.13 13.35 -18.67
C ALA A 237 -20.54 14.47 -17.78
N LEU A 238 -21.25 14.84 -16.71
CA LEU A 238 -20.77 15.85 -15.76
C LEU A 238 -19.57 15.36 -14.94
N LEU A 239 -19.51 14.08 -14.55
CA LEU A 239 -18.31 13.50 -13.94
C LEU A 239 -17.12 13.51 -14.91
N GLY A 240 -17.35 13.28 -16.20
CA GLY A 240 -16.34 13.41 -17.25
C GLY A 240 -15.80 14.84 -17.36
N SER A 241 -16.70 15.83 -17.42
CA SER A 241 -16.35 17.25 -17.41
C SER A 241 -15.60 17.65 -16.13
N ALA A 242 -16.03 17.16 -14.96
CA ALA A 242 -15.35 17.39 -13.69
C ALA A 242 -13.91 16.86 -13.71
N ARG A 243 -13.67 15.67 -14.28
CA ARG A 243 -12.31 15.12 -14.45
C ARG A 243 -11.45 15.98 -15.38
N ALA A 244 -12.03 16.46 -16.49
CA ALA A 244 -11.32 17.34 -17.42
C ALA A 244 -10.93 18.67 -16.75
N LEU A 245 -11.84 19.27 -15.96
CA LEU A 245 -11.57 20.49 -15.22
C LEU A 245 -10.54 20.30 -14.09
N THR A 246 -10.58 19.17 -13.37
CA THR A 246 -9.54 18.80 -12.41
C THR A 246 -8.17 18.65 -13.08
N SER A 247 -8.12 18.00 -14.25
CA SER A 247 -6.88 17.86 -15.02
C SER A 247 -6.34 19.22 -15.45
N TRP A 248 -7.20 20.09 -15.96
CA TRP A 248 -6.84 21.46 -16.34
C TRP A 248 -6.30 22.26 -15.14
N ALA A 249 -6.98 22.21 -13.98
CA ALA A 249 -6.52 22.89 -12.77
C ALA A 249 -5.16 22.35 -12.28
N THR A 250 -4.94 21.03 -12.39
CA THR A 250 -3.66 20.41 -12.07
C THR A 250 -2.54 20.90 -12.99
N SER A 251 -2.80 20.95 -14.31
CA SER A 251 -1.84 21.45 -15.30
C SER A 251 -1.53 22.92 -15.10
N ALA A 252 -2.54 23.76 -14.85
CA ALA A 252 -2.37 25.16 -14.51
C ALA A 252 -1.52 25.33 -13.24
N ARG A 253 -1.83 24.60 -12.16
CA ARG A 253 -1.04 24.63 -10.93
C ARG A 253 0.41 24.22 -11.14
N ALA A 254 0.65 23.13 -11.86
CA ALA A 254 1.98 22.63 -12.16
C ALA A 254 2.84 23.63 -12.96
N LEU A 255 2.22 24.40 -13.86
CA LEU A 255 2.89 25.47 -14.59
C LEU A 255 3.40 26.56 -13.65
N PHE A 256 2.56 27.04 -12.73
CA PHE A 256 2.96 28.03 -11.72
C PHE A 256 3.99 27.49 -10.73
N ASP A 257 3.84 26.23 -10.30
CA ASP A 257 4.81 25.61 -9.39
C ASP A 257 6.21 25.53 -10.04
N ARG A 258 6.27 25.26 -11.36
CA ARG A 258 7.53 25.14 -12.12
C ARG A 258 8.15 26.49 -12.49
N GLU A 259 7.34 27.45 -12.93
CA GLU A 259 7.86 28.70 -13.52
C GLU A 259 7.85 29.89 -12.55
N VAL A 260 7.00 29.87 -11.54
CA VAL A 260 6.90 30.98 -10.57
C VAL A 260 7.48 30.57 -9.23
N VAL A 261 6.92 29.53 -8.59
CA VAL A 261 7.31 29.10 -7.24
C VAL A 261 8.75 28.61 -7.17
N ALA A 262 9.19 27.79 -8.13
CA ALA A 262 10.57 27.30 -8.14
C ALA A 262 11.59 28.42 -8.33
N VAL A 263 11.24 29.46 -9.12
CA VAL A 263 12.11 30.61 -9.37
C VAL A 263 12.17 31.52 -8.14
N GLU A 264 11.03 31.83 -7.51
CA GLU A 264 10.98 32.58 -6.25
C GLU A 264 11.86 31.97 -5.16
N ARG A 265 11.74 30.65 -4.92
CA ARG A 265 12.60 29.93 -3.96
C ARG A 265 14.09 30.02 -4.29
N ALA A 266 14.44 29.98 -5.57
CA ALA A 266 15.83 30.10 -6.01
C ALA A 266 16.38 31.53 -5.85
N CYS A 267 15.52 32.55 -5.94
CA CYS A 267 15.89 33.95 -5.80
C CYS A 267 15.96 34.43 -4.34
N GLN A 268 15.81 33.52 -3.37
CA GLN A 268 15.89 33.79 -1.92
C GLN A 268 14.92 34.89 -1.42
N THR A 269 13.74 34.99 -2.02
CA THR A 269 12.68 35.82 -1.43
C THR A 269 12.13 35.11 -0.18
N ASN A 270 11.83 35.88 0.88
CA ASN A 270 11.27 35.38 2.16
C ASN A 270 9.80 34.91 2.01
N LEU A 271 9.44 34.29 0.88
CA LEU A 271 8.08 33.93 0.55
C LEU A 271 7.69 32.61 1.23
N ASP A 272 6.91 32.71 2.31
CA ASP A 272 6.37 31.53 3.00
C ASP A 272 5.16 30.95 2.23
N LEU A 273 5.46 30.06 1.29
CA LEU A 273 4.43 29.33 0.53
C LEU A 273 3.63 28.34 1.39
N SER A 274 4.03 28.07 2.63
CA SER A 274 3.22 27.27 3.56
C SER A 274 1.90 27.96 3.92
N LEU A 275 1.82 29.29 3.76
CA LEU A 275 0.60 30.07 3.95
C LEU A 275 -0.54 29.60 3.02
N LEU A 276 -0.23 29.26 1.77
CA LEU A 276 -1.23 28.79 0.80
C LEU A 276 -1.88 27.47 1.25
N ALA A 277 -1.13 26.61 1.94
CA ALA A 277 -1.62 25.31 2.42
C ALA A 277 -2.44 25.42 3.72
N LYS A 278 -2.34 26.55 4.44
CA LYS A 278 -3.07 26.79 5.69
C LYS A 278 -4.47 27.38 5.46
N VAL A 279 -4.75 27.86 4.24
CA VAL A 279 -6.05 28.40 3.87
C VAL A 279 -7.05 27.26 3.66
N ASP A 280 -8.05 27.19 4.52
CA ASP A 280 -9.17 26.23 4.44
C ASP A 280 -10.40 26.94 3.88
N ILE A 281 -10.89 26.52 2.71
CA ILE A 281 -12.11 27.05 2.12
C ILE A 281 -13.21 26.00 2.22
N PHE A 282 -14.35 26.40 2.77
CA PHE A 282 -15.51 25.52 2.93
C PHE A 282 -16.01 24.96 1.58
N VAL A 283 -16.16 23.63 1.51
CA VAL A 283 -16.72 22.94 0.34
C VAL A 283 -18.20 22.63 0.58
N PRO A 284 -19.14 23.19 -0.21
CA PRO A 284 -20.57 23.07 0.05
C PRO A 284 -21.20 21.75 -0.44
N VAL A 285 -20.44 20.91 -1.16
CA VAL A 285 -20.94 19.69 -1.79
C VAL A 285 -21.00 18.55 -0.76
N LEU A 286 -22.19 18.35 -0.17
CA LEU A 286 -22.42 17.42 0.93
C LEU A 286 -23.68 16.55 0.65
N PRO A 287 -23.60 15.21 0.69
CA PRO A 287 -24.75 14.33 0.45
C PRO A 287 -25.57 14.14 1.73
N LEU A 288 -26.30 15.20 2.11
CA LEU A 288 -27.03 15.26 3.38
C LEU A 288 -28.53 15.05 3.19
N PHE A 289 -29.13 14.43 4.20
CA PHE A 289 -30.57 14.36 4.42
C PHE A 289 -30.93 14.97 5.77
N GLU A 290 -32.20 15.30 5.95
CA GLU A 290 -32.77 15.82 7.18
C GLU A 290 -33.81 14.85 7.75
N GLU A 291 -33.68 14.53 9.03
CA GLU A 291 -34.63 13.70 9.76
C GLU A 291 -35.89 14.49 10.10
N GLY A 292 -37.08 13.94 9.82
CA GLY A 292 -38.36 14.57 10.17
C GLY A 292 -38.92 15.57 9.15
N ALA A 293 -38.44 15.57 7.90
CA ALA A 293 -38.98 16.43 6.84
C ALA A 293 -40.52 16.30 6.73
N HIS A 294 -41.24 17.38 7.07
CA HIS A 294 -42.69 17.42 7.18
C HIS A 294 -43.45 17.15 5.86
N ASP A 295 -42.75 17.20 4.72
CA ASP A 295 -43.33 17.19 3.35
C ASP A 295 -42.91 15.96 2.50
N GLY A 296 -42.36 14.91 3.13
CA GLY A 296 -42.25 13.57 2.52
C GLY A 296 -40.97 13.26 1.73
N ALA A 297 -40.05 14.22 1.53
CA ALA A 297 -38.71 13.95 0.99
C ALA A 297 -37.63 14.42 1.99
N PRO A 298 -36.62 13.61 2.34
CA PRO A 298 -35.61 13.94 3.36
C PRO A 298 -34.54 14.93 2.86
N LEU A 299 -34.78 15.63 1.75
CA LEU A 299 -33.82 16.55 1.13
C LEU A 299 -33.79 17.90 1.84
N LEU A 300 -32.61 18.52 1.85
CA LEU A 300 -32.45 19.91 2.29
C LEU A 300 -33.19 20.87 1.34
N GLY A 301 -33.72 21.96 1.88
CA GLY A 301 -34.46 22.96 1.11
C GLY A 301 -33.54 23.87 0.30
N SER A 302 -34.14 24.61 -0.66
CA SER A 302 -33.41 25.60 -1.47
C SER A 302 -32.72 26.68 -0.64
N ARG A 303 -33.32 27.08 0.48
CA ARG A 303 -32.73 28.04 1.42
C ARG A 303 -31.40 27.55 1.99
N ASP A 304 -31.31 26.26 2.34
CA ASP A 304 -30.07 25.68 2.89
C ASP A 304 -28.99 25.57 1.83
N ALA A 305 -29.37 25.20 0.60
CA ALA A 305 -28.46 25.21 -0.53
C ALA A 305 -27.86 26.61 -0.76
N SER A 306 -28.69 27.66 -0.72
CA SER A 306 -28.23 29.04 -0.80
C SER A 306 -27.31 29.41 0.37
N THR A 307 -27.61 28.98 1.60
CA THR A 307 -26.75 29.21 2.77
C THR A 307 -25.38 28.54 2.61
N LEU A 308 -25.33 27.28 2.18
CA LEU A 308 -24.09 26.55 1.93
C LEU A 308 -23.21 27.26 0.89
N LEU A 309 -23.81 27.72 -0.21
CA LEU A 309 -23.11 28.45 -1.26
C LEU A 309 -22.63 29.83 -0.79
N GLN A 310 -23.41 30.51 0.05
CA GLN A 310 -23.01 31.80 0.64
C GLN A 310 -21.83 31.63 1.61
N LEU A 311 -21.78 30.53 2.37
CA LEU A 311 -20.65 30.21 3.23
C LEU A 311 -19.37 29.96 2.41
N GLN A 312 -19.48 29.26 1.28
CA GLN A 312 -18.35 29.10 0.37
C GLN A 312 -17.86 30.47 -0.14
N ARG A 313 -18.77 31.35 -0.62
CA ARG A 313 -18.42 32.70 -1.09
C ARG A 313 -17.70 33.51 -0.01
N SER A 314 -18.22 33.46 1.22
CA SER A 314 -17.62 34.16 2.36
C SER A 314 -16.24 33.60 2.70
N ALA A 315 -16.07 32.28 2.72
CA ALA A 315 -14.78 31.64 2.95
C ALA A 315 -13.74 31.95 1.85
N ILE A 316 -14.17 32.11 0.59
CA ILE A 316 -13.29 32.55 -0.51
C ILE A 316 -12.81 34.00 -0.31
N ALA A 317 -13.69 34.88 0.17
CA ALA A 317 -13.33 36.26 0.49
C ALA A 317 -12.36 36.30 1.68
N GLU A 318 -12.68 35.60 2.77
CA GLU A 318 -11.81 35.47 3.95
C GLU A 318 -10.43 34.90 3.62
N ALA A 319 -10.37 33.89 2.74
CA ALA A 319 -9.11 33.35 2.23
C ALA A 319 -8.26 34.41 1.53
N SER A 320 -8.89 35.29 0.76
CA SER A 320 -8.19 36.40 0.09
C SER A 320 -7.68 37.43 1.12
N ASP A 321 -8.48 37.74 2.13
CA ASP A 321 -8.14 38.67 3.21
C ASP A 321 -7.02 38.14 4.11
N GLN A 322 -6.97 36.82 4.36
CA GLN A 322 -5.88 36.18 5.11
C GLN A 322 -4.53 36.25 4.36
N LEU A 323 -4.55 36.25 3.03
CA LEU A 323 -3.33 36.28 2.21
C LEU A 323 -2.81 37.70 1.98
N ALA A 324 -3.70 38.70 1.94
CA ALA A 324 -3.36 40.08 1.59
C ALA A 324 -2.24 40.73 2.44
N PRO A 325 -2.15 40.53 3.77
CA PRO A 325 -1.10 41.13 4.60
C PRO A 325 0.31 40.59 4.34
N HIS A 326 0.42 39.39 3.75
CA HIS A 326 1.69 38.67 3.62
C HIS A 326 2.28 38.74 2.22
N LEU A 327 1.56 39.32 1.26
CA LEU A 327 1.91 39.27 -0.15
C LEU A 327 1.87 40.65 -0.82
N PRO A 328 2.74 40.90 -1.81
CA PRO A 328 2.67 42.12 -2.61
C PRO A 328 1.32 42.25 -3.31
N THR A 329 0.83 43.47 -3.41
CA THR A 329 -0.42 43.76 -4.13
C THR A 329 -0.31 43.40 -5.62
N ALA A 330 -1.45 43.24 -6.30
CA ALA A 330 -1.49 42.92 -7.73
C ALA A 330 -0.86 44.00 -8.64
N ALA A 331 -0.64 45.21 -8.13
CA ALA A 331 0.06 46.28 -8.86
C ALA A 331 1.60 46.20 -8.69
N SER A 332 2.10 45.31 -7.83
CA SER A 332 3.54 45.08 -7.68
C SER A 332 4.10 44.45 -8.95
N THR A 333 5.35 44.78 -9.26
CA THR A 333 6.09 44.13 -10.35
C THR A 333 6.80 42.86 -9.91
N GLU A 334 6.63 42.42 -8.65
CA GLU A 334 7.22 41.18 -8.15
C GLU A 334 6.67 39.95 -8.88
N LEU A 335 7.47 38.88 -8.94
CA LEU A 335 7.13 37.67 -9.69
C LEU A 335 5.94 36.93 -9.06
N PHE A 336 5.84 36.91 -7.72
CA PHE A 336 4.70 36.34 -6.99
C PHE A 336 3.89 37.40 -6.24
N THR A 337 2.66 37.63 -6.69
CA THR A 337 1.74 38.63 -6.12
C THR A 337 0.53 37.97 -5.46
N LEU A 338 -0.29 38.78 -4.78
CA LEU A 338 -1.58 38.36 -4.25
C LEU A 338 -2.50 37.76 -5.33
N ALA A 339 -2.43 38.24 -6.58
CA ALA A 339 -3.23 37.69 -7.68
C ALA A 339 -2.83 36.25 -8.01
N SER A 340 -1.52 35.98 -8.12
CA SER A 340 -1.00 34.62 -8.32
C SER A 340 -1.35 33.69 -7.16
N ALA A 341 -1.24 34.17 -5.91
CA ALA A 341 -1.61 33.38 -4.73
C ALA A 341 -3.11 33.04 -4.70
N ARG A 342 -3.99 34.02 -4.98
CA ARG A 342 -5.44 33.81 -5.05
C ARG A 342 -5.80 32.81 -6.14
N LEU A 343 -5.22 32.94 -7.34
CA LEU A 343 -5.40 31.97 -8.42
C LEU A 343 -5.04 30.55 -7.94
N LEU A 344 -3.86 30.39 -7.32
CA LEU A 344 -3.39 29.09 -6.86
C LEU A 344 -4.27 28.45 -5.78
N VAL A 345 -4.79 29.25 -4.84
CA VAL A 345 -5.73 28.79 -3.80
C VAL A 345 -7.09 28.43 -4.42
N LEU A 346 -7.60 29.23 -5.36
CA LEU A 346 -8.85 28.97 -6.06
C LEU A 346 -8.78 27.70 -6.93
N LEU A 347 -7.63 27.44 -7.59
CA LEU A 347 -7.42 26.19 -8.33
C LEU A 347 -7.44 24.97 -7.42
N SER A 348 -6.77 25.04 -6.25
CA SER A 348 -6.82 23.97 -5.25
C SER A 348 -8.24 23.76 -4.71
N HIS A 349 -8.98 24.85 -4.45
CA HIS A 349 -10.37 24.77 -4.00
C HIS A 349 -11.30 24.18 -5.06
N LEU A 350 -11.10 24.54 -6.33
CA LEU A 350 -11.85 23.97 -7.45
C LEU A 350 -11.68 22.45 -7.50
N GLN A 351 -10.43 21.97 -7.36
CA GLN A 351 -10.14 20.53 -7.27
C GLN A 351 -10.84 19.87 -6.08
N ALA A 352 -10.87 20.54 -4.92
CA ALA A 352 -11.58 20.03 -3.75
C ALA A 352 -13.10 19.90 -4.00
N VAL A 353 -13.74 20.92 -4.58
CA VAL A 353 -15.16 20.90 -4.96
C VAL A 353 -15.46 19.75 -5.95
N LEU A 354 -14.62 19.59 -6.97
CA LEU A 354 -14.76 18.54 -7.98
C LEU A 354 -14.56 17.14 -7.40
N GLN A 355 -13.59 16.98 -6.49
CA GLN A 355 -13.36 15.72 -5.80
C GLN A 355 -14.54 15.38 -4.87
N HIS A 356 -15.04 16.35 -4.09
CA HIS A 356 -16.21 16.15 -3.23
C HIS A 356 -17.46 15.78 -4.05
N TYR A 357 -17.63 16.33 -5.24
CA TYR A 357 -18.69 15.92 -6.15
C TYR A 357 -18.57 14.46 -6.57
N SER A 358 -17.38 14.04 -7.02
CA SER A 358 -17.11 12.65 -7.39
C SER A 358 -17.33 11.71 -6.20
N ASP A 359 -16.83 12.08 -5.02
CA ASP A 359 -16.95 11.29 -3.78
C ASP A 359 -18.42 11.18 -3.34
N ALA A 360 -19.19 12.27 -3.40
CA ALA A 360 -20.60 12.29 -3.02
C ALA A 360 -21.47 11.44 -3.98
N ILE A 361 -21.23 11.50 -5.29
CA ILE A 361 -21.93 10.64 -6.25
C ILE A 361 -21.53 9.16 -6.08
N ALA A 362 -20.24 8.88 -5.81
CA ALA A 362 -19.79 7.53 -5.50
C ALA A 362 -20.38 6.98 -4.19
N TYR A 363 -20.54 7.85 -3.19
CA TYR A 363 -21.19 7.55 -1.91
C TYR A 363 -22.64 7.09 -2.12
N ILE A 364 -23.40 7.74 -2.99
CA ILE A 364 -24.79 7.34 -3.30
C ILE A 364 -24.83 5.93 -3.90
N GLU A 365 -23.93 5.61 -4.84
CA GLU A 365 -23.81 4.27 -5.42
C GLU A 365 -23.37 3.21 -4.39
N ASP A 366 -22.45 3.57 -3.49
CA ASP A 366 -21.99 2.69 -2.42
C ASP A 366 -23.10 2.36 -1.42
N MET A 367 -23.88 3.37 -1.03
CA MET A 367 -25.08 3.21 -0.21
C MET A 367 -26.09 2.27 -0.88
N LEU A 368 -26.34 2.45 -2.18
CA LEU A 368 -27.21 1.56 -2.96
C LEU A 368 -26.70 0.12 -2.98
N ARG A 369 -25.40 -0.07 -3.20
CA ARG A 369 -24.77 -1.38 -3.20
C ARG A 369 -24.90 -2.07 -1.84
N LYS A 370 -24.64 -1.35 -0.74
CA LYS A 370 -24.77 -1.88 0.63
C LYS A 370 -26.20 -2.32 0.93
N GLN A 371 -27.18 -1.51 0.57
CA GLN A 371 -28.60 -1.84 0.74
C GLN A 371 -29.02 -3.04 -0.12
N LEU A 372 -28.51 -3.14 -1.36
CA LEU A 372 -28.75 -4.30 -2.21
C LEU A 372 -28.14 -5.58 -1.62
N VAL A 373 -26.90 -5.53 -1.14
CA VAL A 373 -26.24 -6.67 -0.49
C VAL A 373 -27.00 -7.08 0.76
N ALA A 374 -27.46 -6.12 1.58
CA ALA A 374 -28.27 -6.40 2.77
C ALA A 374 -29.62 -7.05 2.41
N ALA A 375 -30.25 -6.64 1.30
CA ALA A 375 -31.51 -7.22 0.84
C ALA A 375 -31.36 -8.62 0.25
N VAL A 376 -30.26 -8.89 -0.47
CA VAL A 376 -29.98 -10.19 -1.09
C VAL A 376 -29.36 -11.18 -0.09
N GLY A 377 -28.58 -10.70 0.88
CA GLY A 377 -28.01 -11.45 1.99
C GLY A 377 -26.48 -11.49 2.00
N LYS A 378 -25.84 -11.99 0.94
CA LYS A 378 -24.37 -12.12 0.87
C LYS A 378 -23.84 -11.92 -0.55
N GLU A 379 -22.75 -11.16 -0.65
CA GLU A 379 -21.94 -11.09 -1.86
C GLU A 379 -21.03 -12.32 -1.96
N LEU A 380 -21.07 -13.03 -3.08
CA LEU A 380 -20.20 -14.17 -3.32
C LEU A 380 -18.79 -13.69 -3.63
N THR A 381 -17.82 -14.24 -2.92
CA THR A 381 -16.39 -14.00 -3.12
C THR A 381 -15.71 -15.20 -3.80
N PRO A 382 -14.49 -15.03 -4.35
CA PRO A 382 -13.71 -16.18 -4.83
C PRO A 382 -13.48 -17.25 -3.75
N SER A 383 -13.37 -16.85 -2.48
CA SER A 383 -13.25 -17.78 -1.35
C SER A 383 -14.50 -18.67 -1.20
N ASP A 384 -15.69 -18.06 -1.28
CA ASP A 384 -16.95 -18.81 -1.23
C ASP A 384 -17.06 -19.82 -2.37
N PHE A 385 -16.57 -19.44 -3.55
CA PHE A 385 -16.52 -20.32 -4.70
C PHE A 385 -15.52 -21.47 -4.51
N ASN A 386 -14.35 -21.21 -3.92
CA ASN A 386 -13.39 -22.27 -3.57
C ASN A 386 -14.01 -23.29 -2.60
N THR A 387 -14.72 -22.83 -1.57
CA THR A 387 -15.43 -23.72 -0.62
C THR A 387 -16.50 -24.56 -1.34
N TYR A 388 -17.28 -23.90 -2.21
CA TYR A 388 -18.28 -24.57 -3.04
C TYR A 388 -17.67 -25.67 -3.90
N MET A 389 -16.56 -25.38 -4.59
CA MET A 389 -15.86 -26.33 -5.45
C MET A 389 -15.25 -27.48 -4.65
N ALA A 390 -14.64 -27.20 -3.48
CA ALA A 390 -14.09 -28.24 -2.62
C ALA A 390 -15.16 -29.25 -2.16
N HIS A 391 -16.36 -28.79 -1.83
CA HIS A 391 -17.49 -29.66 -1.49
C HIS A 391 -17.96 -30.51 -2.68
N HIS A 392 -18.06 -29.93 -3.88
CA HIS A 392 -18.52 -30.66 -5.07
C HIS A 392 -17.48 -31.65 -5.61
N CYS A 393 -16.20 -31.31 -5.55
CA CYS A 393 -15.11 -32.20 -5.93
C CYS A 393 -15.11 -33.50 -5.10
N LYS A 394 -15.52 -33.47 -3.82
CA LYS A 394 -15.69 -34.69 -3.01
C LYS A 394 -16.77 -35.64 -3.53
N LYS A 395 -17.77 -35.12 -4.25
CA LYS A 395 -18.84 -35.91 -4.85
C LYS A 395 -18.49 -36.37 -6.27
N LEU A 396 -17.76 -35.54 -7.02
CA LEU A 396 -17.42 -35.78 -8.42
C LEU A 396 -16.27 -36.80 -8.58
N TYR A 397 -15.27 -36.76 -7.70
CA TYR A 397 -14.10 -37.62 -7.82
C TYR A 397 -14.16 -38.83 -6.88
N ARG A 398 -13.60 -39.96 -7.33
CA ARG A 398 -13.28 -41.06 -6.41
C ARG A 398 -12.20 -40.59 -5.43
N ALA A 399 -12.18 -41.16 -4.23
CA ALA A 399 -11.24 -40.82 -3.16
C ALA A 399 -9.75 -40.69 -3.58
N PRO A 400 -9.17 -41.52 -4.48
CA PRO A 400 -7.78 -41.33 -4.93
C PRO A 400 -7.56 -40.12 -5.85
N TYR A 401 -8.59 -39.63 -6.55
CA TYR A 401 -8.47 -38.54 -7.53
C TYR A 401 -9.03 -37.20 -7.04
N ALA A 402 -9.72 -37.20 -5.89
CA ALA A 402 -10.24 -35.99 -5.30
C ALA A 402 -9.08 -35.07 -4.87
N PRO A 403 -9.21 -33.73 -5.05
CA PRO A 403 -8.26 -32.76 -4.52
C PRO A 403 -8.02 -32.97 -3.02
N ARG A 404 -6.76 -32.85 -2.60
CA ARG A 404 -6.36 -32.99 -1.20
C ARG A 404 -5.59 -31.76 -0.75
N PRO A 405 -5.68 -31.38 0.54
CA PRO A 405 -4.84 -30.33 1.09
C PRO A 405 -3.37 -30.63 0.80
N PHE A 406 -2.62 -29.66 0.26
CA PHE A 406 -1.18 -29.75 0.12
C PHE A 406 -0.56 -29.57 1.51
N SER A 407 -0.36 -30.68 2.20
CA SER A 407 0.32 -30.73 3.49
C SER A 407 1.00 -32.09 3.64
N PHE A 408 2.33 -32.07 3.69
CA PHE A 408 3.15 -33.26 3.79
C PHE A 408 3.96 -33.23 5.08
N ALA A 409 3.93 -34.35 5.80
CA ALA A 409 4.79 -34.59 6.94
C ALA A 409 6.18 -35.02 6.46
N VAL A 410 7.20 -34.28 6.86
CA VAL A 410 8.60 -34.62 6.60
C VAL A 410 9.00 -35.71 7.59
N ARG A 411 9.17 -36.95 7.14
CA ARG A 411 9.49 -38.07 8.04
C ARG A 411 10.32 -39.16 7.39
N ARG A 412 11.17 -39.80 8.20
CA ARG A 412 11.82 -41.08 7.87
C ARG A 412 10.82 -42.24 7.98
N PRO A 413 10.99 -43.33 7.22
CA PRO A 413 10.19 -44.54 7.42
C PRO A 413 10.29 -45.01 8.89
N GLY A 414 9.15 -45.35 9.51
CA GLY A 414 9.12 -45.82 10.91
C GLY A 414 9.34 -44.75 11.99
N HIS A 415 9.51 -43.48 11.64
CA HIS A 415 9.86 -42.41 12.58
C HIS A 415 8.78 -41.32 12.71
N CYS A 416 8.86 -40.55 13.80
CA CYS A 416 8.04 -39.35 13.98
C CYS A 416 8.40 -38.27 12.94
N PRO A 417 7.44 -37.41 12.52
CA PRO A 417 7.74 -36.31 11.62
C PRO A 417 8.74 -35.32 12.21
N GLU A 418 9.74 -34.96 11.40
CA GLU A 418 10.74 -33.92 11.66
C GLU A 418 10.19 -32.53 11.35
N GLY A 419 9.15 -32.44 10.51
CA GLY A 419 8.53 -31.18 10.14
C GLY A 419 7.32 -31.35 9.22
N THR A 420 6.84 -30.25 8.66
CA THR A 420 5.74 -30.20 7.71
C THR A 420 6.01 -29.20 6.60
N ILE A 421 5.58 -29.53 5.38
CA ILE A 421 5.56 -28.61 4.25
C ILE A 421 4.13 -28.48 3.72
N ALA A 422 3.65 -27.25 3.57
CA ALA A 422 2.29 -26.95 3.14
C ALA A 422 2.28 -25.80 2.13
N LEU A 423 1.32 -25.83 1.19
CA LEU A 423 0.96 -24.65 0.40
C LEU A 423 -0.30 -24.09 1.02
N GLU A 424 -0.24 -22.86 1.52
CA GLU A 424 -1.30 -22.22 2.28
C GLU A 424 -1.84 -21.02 1.52
N ALA A 425 -3.15 -20.79 1.59
CA ALA A 425 -3.79 -19.58 1.12
C ALA A 425 -4.19 -18.71 2.31
N GLN A 426 -3.89 -17.42 2.23
CA GLN A 426 -4.46 -16.45 3.14
C GLN A 426 -5.71 -15.85 2.49
N PRO A 427 -6.90 -15.98 3.11
CA PRO A 427 -8.10 -15.36 2.56
C PRO A 427 -7.96 -13.83 2.67
N HIS A 428 -8.29 -13.12 1.59
CA HIS A 428 -8.30 -11.66 1.59
C HIS A 428 -9.34 -11.13 2.57
N GLY A 429 -8.91 -10.28 3.51
CA GLY A 429 -9.81 -9.55 4.42
C GLY A 429 -10.30 -10.30 5.66
N SER A 430 -9.83 -11.53 5.90
CA SER A 430 -10.10 -12.26 7.15
C SER A 430 -8.87 -12.29 8.06
N ALA A 431 -9.06 -12.11 9.36
CA ALA A 431 -8.03 -12.37 10.39
C ALA A 431 -7.76 -13.87 10.62
N ASP A 432 -8.37 -14.73 9.80
CA ASP A 432 -8.26 -16.18 9.91
C ASP A 432 -6.85 -16.68 9.58
N LEU A 433 -6.49 -17.80 10.18
CA LEU A 433 -5.22 -18.48 9.97
C LEU A 433 -5.13 -18.99 8.52
N ALA A 434 -3.94 -18.94 7.93
CA ALA A 434 -3.70 -19.48 6.60
C ALA A 434 -4.00 -20.99 6.58
N GLU A 435 -4.73 -21.45 5.56
CA GLU A 435 -5.15 -22.85 5.45
C GLU A 435 -4.50 -23.53 4.24
N PRO A 436 -4.13 -24.82 4.33
CA PRO A 436 -3.57 -25.56 3.21
C PRO A 436 -4.53 -25.66 2.02
N ILE A 437 -4.06 -25.30 0.82
CA ILE A 437 -4.87 -25.32 -0.40
C ILE A 437 -5.09 -26.75 -0.89
N ALA A 438 -6.27 -26.99 -1.48
CA ALA A 438 -6.56 -28.25 -2.13
C ALA A 438 -5.87 -28.31 -3.50
N THR A 439 -5.10 -29.37 -3.75
CA THR A 439 -4.41 -29.62 -5.03
C THR A 439 -4.78 -30.99 -5.58
N HIS A 440 -4.81 -31.09 -6.90
CA HIS A 440 -4.82 -32.39 -7.56
C HIS A 440 -3.41 -32.96 -7.50
N CYS A 441 -3.26 -34.16 -6.94
CA CYS A 441 -1.98 -34.80 -6.72
C CYS A 441 -1.89 -36.08 -7.56
N CYS A 442 -0.81 -36.22 -8.31
CA CYS A 442 -0.42 -37.47 -8.96
C CYS A 442 0.92 -37.94 -8.38
N ALA A 443 0.94 -39.11 -7.77
CA ALA A 443 2.17 -39.74 -7.33
C ALA A 443 2.82 -40.50 -8.49
N ALA A 444 4.15 -40.44 -8.61
CA ALA A 444 4.89 -41.32 -9.50
C ALA A 444 4.79 -42.78 -9.03
N ALA A 445 4.84 -43.73 -9.96
CA ALA A 445 4.88 -45.15 -9.61
C ALA A 445 6.11 -45.46 -8.76
N ALA A 446 5.92 -46.24 -7.69
CA ALA A 446 7.00 -46.66 -6.80
C ALA A 446 7.66 -47.95 -7.32
N PRO A 447 9.00 -48.07 -7.32
CA PRO A 447 9.96 -47.03 -6.97
C PRO A 447 10.12 -45.99 -8.10
N ALA A 448 10.13 -44.70 -7.73
CA ALA A 448 10.37 -43.64 -8.70
C ALA A 448 11.81 -43.71 -9.22
N PRO A 449 12.06 -43.45 -10.51
CA PRO A 449 13.41 -43.48 -11.06
C PRO A 449 14.29 -42.40 -10.40
N PRO A 450 15.57 -42.69 -10.13
CA PRO A 450 16.48 -41.75 -9.49
C PRO A 450 16.62 -40.46 -10.30
N MET A 451 16.81 -39.34 -9.62
CA MET A 451 17.16 -38.07 -10.24
C MET A 451 18.54 -37.63 -9.79
N SER A 452 19.16 -36.75 -10.56
CA SER A 452 20.47 -36.21 -10.20
C SER A 452 20.60 -34.73 -10.47
N PHE A 453 21.51 -34.09 -9.76
CA PHE A 453 21.92 -32.71 -9.99
C PHE A 453 23.41 -32.56 -9.76
N ALA A 454 24.04 -31.59 -10.44
CA ALA A 454 25.45 -31.29 -10.25
C ALA A 454 25.63 -30.34 -9.06
N LEU A 455 26.54 -30.67 -8.13
CA LEU A 455 27.01 -29.73 -7.10
C LEU A 455 28.09 -28.81 -7.66
N ASN A 456 28.97 -29.36 -8.51
CA ASN A 456 30.01 -28.66 -9.24
C ASN A 456 30.32 -29.42 -10.55
N ALA A 457 31.33 -28.99 -11.32
CA ALA A 457 31.68 -29.63 -12.58
C ALA A 457 32.11 -31.11 -12.45
N ALA A 458 32.58 -31.54 -11.28
CA ALA A 458 33.12 -32.88 -11.04
C ALA A 458 32.19 -33.78 -10.21
N THR A 459 31.22 -33.21 -9.48
CA THR A 459 30.41 -33.94 -8.49
C THR A 459 28.92 -33.88 -8.85
N ARG A 460 28.32 -35.06 -9.05
CA ARG A 460 26.86 -35.22 -9.21
C ARG A 460 26.27 -35.93 -8.00
N VAL A 461 25.21 -35.36 -7.46
CA VAL A 461 24.39 -35.97 -6.41
C VAL A 461 23.26 -36.72 -7.09
N THR A 462 23.05 -37.97 -6.69
CA THR A 462 21.90 -38.78 -7.10
C THR A 462 20.98 -38.96 -5.90
N PHE A 463 19.68 -38.76 -6.09
CA PHE A 463 18.69 -38.89 -5.04
C PHE A 463 17.49 -39.73 -5.50
N THR A 464 16.85 -40.39 -4.53
CA THR A 464 15.64 -41.18 -4.71
C THR A 464 14.61 -40.76 -3.67
N GLY A 465 13.34 -41.05 -3.91
CA GLY A 465 12.26 -40.70 -3.00
C GLY A 465 10.90 -40.67 -3.69
N GLU A 466 9.87 -40.44 -2.90
CA GLU A 466 8.52 -40.22 -3.42
C GLU A 466 8.47 -38.95 -4.26
N ARG A 467 7.77 -39.00 -5.39
CA ARG A 467 7.61 -37.85 -6.30
C ARG A 467 6.14 -37.58 -6.51
N TYR A 468 5.75 -36.34 -6.27
CA TYR A 468 4.38 -35.88 -6.42
C TYR A 468 4.33 -34.71 -7.41
N LEU A 469 3.40 -34.77 -8.36
CA LEU A 469 3.02 -33.65 -9.20
C LEU A 469 1.73 -33.06 -8.66
N HIS A 470 1.75 -31.76 -8.37
CA HIS A 470 0.60 -31.02 -7.86
C HIS A 470 0.10 -30.02 -8.89
N ALA A 471 -1.22 -29.97 -9.07
CA ALA A 471 -1.90 -28.94 -9.84
C ALA A 471 -2.90 -28.19 -8.95
N TYR A 472 -2.88 -26.87 -9.02
CA TYR A 472 -3.79 -25.98 -8.34
C TYR A 472 -4.64 -25.24 -9.37
N ILE A 473 -5.94 -25.13 -9.11
CA ILE A 473 -6.87 -24.34 -9.91
C ILE A 473 -7.35 -23.20 -9.03
N GLY A 474 -6.88 -21.99 -9.31
CA GLY A 474 -7.33 -20.77 -8.64
C GLY A 474 -8.59 -20.20 -9.29
N HIS A 475 -9.43 -19.57 -8.48
CA HIS A 475 -10.61 -18.85 -8.93
C HIS A 475 -10.47 -17.37 -8.59
N GLU A 476 -10.81 -16.50 -9.54
CA GLU A 476 -10.73 -15.05 -9.43
C GLU A 476 -11.97 -14.43 -10.07
N PHE A 477 -12.52 -13.39 -9.46
CA PHE A 477 -13.64 -12.63 -10.01
C PHE A 477 -13.10 -11.32 -10.59
N ALA A 478 -13.73 -10.81 -11.64
CA ALA A 478 -13.29 -9.58 -12.29
C ALA A 478 -13.18 -8.43 -11.27
N GLY A 479 -11.97 -7.87 -11.13
CA GLY A 479 -11.69 -6.76 -10.21
C GLY A 479 -11.40 -7.15 -8.75
N ALA A 480 -11.40 -8.45 -8.42
CA ALA A 480 -10.89 -8.96 -7.15
C ALA A 480 -9.52 -9.59 -7.38
N SER A 481 -8.57 -9.39 -6.47
CA SER A 481 -7.30 -10.12 -6.51
C SER A 481 -7.50 -11.57 -6.08
N GLY A 482 -6.89 -12.51 -6.79
CA GLY A 482 -6.83 -13.93 -6.40
C GLY A 482 -6.21 -14.16 -5.02
N ALA A 483 -6.36 -15.39 -4.49
CA ALA A 483 -5.81 -15.76 -3.18
C ALA A 483 -4.27 -15.62 -3.16
N SER A 484 -3.73 -15.02 -2.10
CA SER A 484 -2.28 -14.97 -1.87
C SER A 484 -1.82 -16.33 -1.36
N LEU A 485 -0.87 -16.94 -2.08
CA LEU A 485 -0.37 -18.27 -1.79
C LEU A 485 1.01 -18.19 -1.15
N HIS A 486 1.26 -19.06 -0.19
CA HIS A 486 2.53 -19.16 0.52
C HIS A 486 2.95 -20.62 0.63
N LEU A 487 4.25 -20.89 0.45
CA LEU A 487 4.86 -22.14 0.84
C LEU A 487 5.30 -22.02 2.30
N SER A 488 4.66 -22.79 3.18
CA SER A 488 4.99 -22.90 4.60
C SER A 488 5.83 -24.16 4.84
N ALA A 489 7.01 -24.00 5.43
CA ALA A 489 7.87 -25.09 5.86
C ALA A 489 8.14 -24.92 7.37
N ARG A 490 7.79 -25.93 8.17
CA ARG A 490 7.87 -25.88 9.64
C ARG A 490 8.68 -27.06 10.17
N ALA A 491 9.74 -26.79 10.92
CA ALA A 491 10.48 -27.83 11.63
C ALA A 491 9.91 -28.07 13.04
N ARG A 492 9.94 -29.31 13.50
CA ARG A 492 9.69 -29.61 14.92
C ARG A 492 10.90 -29.28 15.78
N GLN A 493 10.72 -29.32 17.09
CA GLN A 493 11.82 -29.19 18.03
C GLN A 493 12.87 -30.29 17.77
N PHE A 494 14.15 -29.94 17.81
CA PHE A 494 15.28 -30.88 17.67
C PHE A 494 15.33 -31.64 16.33
N SER A 495 14.70 -31.08 15.31
CA SER A 495 14.58 -31.65 13.97
C SER A 495 15.14 -30.68 12.94
N SER A 496 15.69 -31.20 11.86
CA SER A 496 16.24 -30.39 10.77
C SER A 496 16.10 -31.11 9.42
N TYR A 497 15.74 -30.35 8.40
CA TYR A 497 15.72 -30.81 7.01
C TYR A 497 16.08 -29.66 6.08
N MET A 498 16.52 -30.01 4.88
CA MET A 498 16.90 -29.05 3.85
C MET A 498 15.85 -29.01 2.75
N LEU A 499 15.50 -27.79 2.34
CA LEU A 499 14.59 -27.49 1.25
C LEU A 499 15.39 -26.91 0.09
N LEU A 500 15.35 -27.56 -1.07
CA LEU A 500 15.95 -27.05 -2.30
C LEU A 500 14.85 -26.63 -3.28
N LEU A 501 14.98 -25.42 -3.80
CA LEU A 501 14.12 -24.87 -4.85
C LEU A 501 14.86 -24.93 -6.18
N GLY A 502 14.20 -25.43 -7.21
CA GLY A 502 14.82 -25.63 -8.51
C GLY A 502 13.82 -25.83 -9.64
N LYS A 503 14.33 -26.28 -10.79
CA LYS A 503 13.53 -26.67 -11.96
C LYS A 503 13.71 -28.16 -12.24
N ILE A 504 12.70 -28.78 -12.85
CA ILE A 504 12.84 -30.13 -13.41
C ILE A 504 13.42 -29.98 -14.82
N GLY A 505 14.63 -30.49 -15.02
CA GLY A 505 15.28 -30.54 -16.32
C GLY A 505 15.00 -31.84 -17.07
N PRO A 506 15.47 -31.96 -18.32
CA PRO A 506 15.34 -33.18 -19.11
C PRO A 506 16.11 -34.36 -18.48
N ALA A 507 15.73 -35.59 -18.88
CA ALA A 507 16.42 -36.83 -18.51
C ALA A 507 16.63 -37.05 -16.99
N ALA A 508 15.58 -36.81 -16.19
CA ALA A 508 15.62 -36.99 -14.72
C ALA A 508 16.66 -36.09 -14.01
N THR A 509 16.90 -34.90 -14.55
CA THR A 509 17.80 -33.91 -13.93
C THR A 509 16.99 -32.93 -13.07
N PHE A 510 17.49 -32.61 -11.89
CA PHE A 510 16.99 -31.50 -11.07
C PHE A 510 18.01 -30.35 -11.14
N GLU A 511 17.53 -29.12 -11.30
CA GLU A 511 18.39 -27.93 -11.38
C GLU A 511 18.14 -27.05 -10.15
N PRO A 512 18.85 -27.29 -9.03
CA PRO A 512 18.70 -26.49 -7.82
C PRO A 512 19.20 -25.07 -8.06
N LYS A 513 18.46 -24.08 -7.54
CA LYS A 513 18.82 -22.66 -7.57
C LYS A 513 19.06 -22.08 -6.19
N HIS A 514 18.22 -22.48 -5.23
CA HIS A 514 18.31 -22.02 -3.85
C HIS A 514 18.13 -23.19 -2.91
N ALA A 515 18.79 -23.14 -1.75
CA ALA A 515 18.65 -24.13 -0.69
C ALA A 515 18.57 -23.42 0.66
N ILE A 516 17.80 -23.98 1.58
CA ILE A 516 17.68 -23.49 2.95
C ILE A 516 17.51 -24.67 3.90
N VAL A 517 18.12 -24.58 5.08
CA VAL A 517 17.94 -25.54 6.17
C VAL A 517 16.88 -24.97 7.11
N VAL A 518 15.85 -25.77 7.42
CA VAL A 518 14.79 -25.44 8.37
C VAL A 518 15.00 -26.30 9.61
N GLN A 519 15.17 -25.69 10.79
CA GLN A 519 15.57 -26.42 12.00
C GLN A 519 14.86 -25.92 13.27
N ASN A 520 14.76 -26.76 14.30
CA ASN A 520 14.42 -26.35 15.68
C ASN A 520 13.27 -25.34 15.85
N LYS A 521 12.03 -25.72 15.51
CA LYS A 521 10.83 -24.84 15.58
C LYS A 521 10.85 -23.65 14.60
N ASP A 522 11.75 -23.63 13.62
CA ASP A 522 11.69 -22.67 12.53
C ASP A 522 10.38 -22.80 11.75
N GLU A 523 9.79 -21.65 11.43
CA GLU A 523 8.66 -21.50 10.53
C GLU A 523 9.07 -20.57 9.38
N LEU A 524 9.26 -21.17 8.21
CA LEU A 524 9.61 -20.47 6.99
C LEU A 524 8.35 -20.30 6.14
N THR A 525 7.98 -19.05 5.85
CA THR A 525 6.86 -18.71 4.97
C THR A 525 7.38 -17.97 3.74
N ILE A 526 7.24 -18.60 2.56
CA ILE A 526 7.70 -18.05 1.28
C ILE A 526 6.47 -17.64 0.45
N PRO A 527 6.27 -16.35 0.13
CA PRO A 527 5.18 -15.94 -0.76
C PRO A 527 5.41 -16.47 -2.18
N LEU A 528 4.37 -17.06 -2.77
CA LEU A 528 4.39 -17.51 -4.16
C LEU A 528 3.80 -16.42 -5.05
N LEU A 529 4.67 -15.75 -5.79
CA LEU A 529 4.29 -14.83 -6.86
C LEU A 529 4.02 -15.67 -8.10
N LEU A 530 2.74 -15.86 -8.41
CA LEU A 530 2.32 -16.63 -9.58
C LEU A 530 2.10 -15.69 -10.77
N ASP A 531 2.89 -15.86 -11.82
CA ASP A 531 2.64 -15.23 -13.12
C ASP A 531 1.60 -16.05 -13.89
N GLN A 532 0.47 -15.44 -14.23
CA GLN A 532 -0.54 -16.10 -15.07
C GLN A 532 -0.03 -16.20 -16.51
N LEU A 533 0.19 -17.41 -16.99
CA LEU A 533 0.44 -17.66 -18.41
C LEU A 533 -0.90 -17.60 -19.18
N PRO A 534 -0.99 -16.89 -20.31
CA PRO A 534 -2.23 -16.77 -21.08
C PRO A 534 -2.71 -18.15 -21.57
N THR A 535 -4.02 -18.34 -21.61
CA THR A 535 -4.62 -19.62 -22.03
C THR A 535 -4.29 -19.96 -23.48
N ALA A 536 -4.47 -21.23 -23.87
CA ALA A 536 -4.23 -21.70 -25.25
C ALA A 536 -4.93 -20.82 -26.29
N LYS A 537 -6.16 -20.41 -25.96
CA LYS A 537 -7.03 -19.59 -26.80
C LYS A 537 -6.58 -18.12 -26.82
N GLU A 538 -6.46 -17.47 -25.66
CA GLU A 538 -6.08 -16.04 -25.59
C GLU A 538 -4.73 -15.77 -26.26
N PHE A 539 -3.78 -16.68 -26.12
CA PHE A 539 -2.50 -16.57 -26.82
C PHE A 539 -2.66 -16.74 -28.34
N ARG A 540 -3.54 -17.64 -28.82
CA ARG A 540 -3.81 -17.75 -30.26
C ARG A 540 -4.43 -16.46 -30.77
N ASP A 541 -5.46 -15.95 -30.10
CA ASP A 541 -6.17 -14.74 -30.46
C ASP A 541 -5.22 -13.52 -30.45
N ALA A 542 -4.30 -13.43 -29.48
CA ALA A 542 -3.28 -12.37 -29.39
C ALA A 542 -2.17 -12.47 -30.43
N VAL A 543 -1.88 -13.68 -30.93
CA VAL A 543 -0.81 -13.93 -31.92
C VAL A 543 -1.36 -13.97 -33.35
N GLU A 544 -2.68 -14.11 -33.53
CA GLU A 544 -3.35 -14.18 -34.83
C GLU A 544 -3.11 -12.93 -35.70
N SER A 545 -3.01 -11.75 -35.07
CA SER A 545 -2.72 -10.48 -35.75
C SER A 545 -1.24 -10.25 -36.06
N LEU A 546 -0.33 -11.14 -35.62
CA LEU A 546 1.12 -10.99 -35.82
C LEU A 546 1.58 -11.63 -37.14
N SER A 547 2.73 -11.21 -37.66
CA SER A 547 3.32 -11.78 -38.89
C SER A 547 3.73 -13.25 -38.69
N PRO A 548 3.78 -14.10 -39.74
CA PRO A 548 4.09 -15.52 -39.61
C PRO A 548 5.42 -15.83 -38.88
N GLU A 549 6.43 -14.97 -39.02
CA GLU A 549 7.72 -15.10 -38.32
C GLU A 549 7.59 -14.78 -36.82
N GLN A 550 6.85 -13.72 -36.49
CA GLN A 550 6.52 -13.36 -35.10
C GLN A 550 5.64 -14.42 -34.44
N GLN A 551 4.71 -15.04 -35.18
CA GLN A 551 3.91 -16.15 -34.69
C GLN A 551 4.77 -17.38 -34.37
N ARG A 552 5.73 -17.73 -35.23
CA ARG A 552 6.67 -18.83 -34.97
C ARG A 552 7.52 -18.55 -33.74
N PHE A 553 8.06 -17.34 -33.62
CA PHE A 553 8.84 -16.92 -32.46
C PHE A 553 7.99 -16.95 -31.18
N ALA A 554 6.79 -16.36 -31.19
CA ALA A 554 5.89 -16.38 -30.05
C ALA A 554 5.51 -17.81 -29.63
N ARG A 555 5.21 -18.69 -30.60
CA ARG A 555 4.90 -20.11 -30.33
C ARG A 555 6.09 -20.85 -29.73
N ALA A 556 7.31 -20.63 -30.24
CA ALA A 556 8.54 -21.21 -29.69
C ALA A 556 8.85 -20.66 -28.29
N TYR A 557 8.67 -19.35 -28.07
CA TYR A 557 8.84 -18.71 -26.78
C TYR A 557 7.81 -19.26 -25.76
N ARG A 558 6.55 -19.43 -26.17
CA ARG A 558 5.52 -20.06 -25.34
C ARG A 558 5.85 -21.52 -25.01
N SER A 559 6.31 -22.31 -25.98
CA SER A 559 6.70 -23.70 -25.70
C SER A 559 7.86 -23.76 -24.70
N MET A 560 8.84 -22.86 -24.84
CA MET A 560 9.94 -22.73 -23.88
C MET A 560 9.46 -22.26 -22.49
N GLN A 561 8.52 -21.31 -22.43
CA GLN A 561 7.92 -20.85 -21.18
C GLN A 561 7.17 -21.99 -20.47
N LEU A 562 6.43 -22.81 -21.20
CA LEU A 562 5.74 -23.98 -20.65
C LEU A 562 6.71 -25.05 -20.16
N GLU A 563 7.76 -25.33 -20.93
CA GLU A 563 8.81 -26.29 -20.57
C GLU A 563 9.60 -25.87 -19.31
N GLY A 564 9.75 -24.56 -19.09
CA GLY A 564 10.46 -23.99 -17.93
C GLY A 564 9.61 -23.51 -16.75
N SER A 565 8.29 -23.75 -16.78
CA SER A 565 7.30 -23.22 -15.81
C SER A 565 7.14 -24.07 -14.54
N LEU A 566 7.58 -25.33 -14.56
CA LEU A 566 7.52 -26.22 -13.40
C LEU A 566 8.62 -25.84 -12.40
N PHE A 567 8.23 -25.12 -11.35
CA PHE A 567 9.06 -25.02 -10.16
C PHE A 567 8.99 -26.34 -9.38
N ALA A 568 10.12 -26.76 -8.84
CA ALA A 568 10.21 -27.99 -8.06
C ALA A 568 10.83 -27.70 -6.70
N VAL A 569 10.32 -28.44 -5.72
CA VAL A 569 10.77 -28.40 -4.34
C VAL A 569 11.28 -29.79 -3.99
N LEU A 570 12.58 -29.90 -3.71
CA LEU A 570 13.22 -31.11 -3.24
C LEU A 570 13.46 -31.01 -1.73
N LEU A 571 13.07 -32.03 -1.00
CA LEU A 571 13.27 -32.11 0.43
C LEU A 571 14.29 -33.19 0.77
N VAL A 572 15.31 -32.82 1.55
CA VAL A 572 16.40 -33.71 1.97
C VAL A 572 16.44 -33.76 3.49
N GLN A 573 16.35 -34.97 4.05
CA GLN A 573 16.48 -35.19 5.48
C GLN A 573 17.97 -35.21 5.86
N LEU A 574 18.37 -34.42 6.85
CA LEU A 574 19.80 -34.19 7.14
C LEU A 574 20.41 -35.29 8.02
N LYS A 575 19.69 -35.80 9.02
CA LYS A 575 20.23 -36.79 9.98
C LYS A 575 20.82 -38.04 9.31
N PRO A 576 20.14 -38.71 8.37
CA PRO A 576 20.72 -39.88 7.69
C PRO A 576 21.97 -39.54 6.88
N GLN A 577 22.04 -38.33 6.32
CA GLN A 577 23.21 -37.90 5.54
C GLN A 577 24.41 -37.61 6.45
N LEU A 578 24.16 -37.08 7.65
CA LEU A 578 25.20 -36.90 8.67
C LEU A 578 25.72 -38.24 9.19
N GLU A 579 24.84 -39.22 9.41
CA GLU A 579 25.23 -40.58 9.83
C GLU A 579 26.17 -41.21 8.80
N VAL A 580 25.82 -41.13 7.51
CA VAL A 580 26.67 -41.60 6.40
C VAL A 580 27.99 -40.82 6.35
N LEU A 581 27.96 -39.49 6.47
CA LEU A 581 29.15 -38.64 6.41
C LEU A 581 30.15 -38.93 7.55
N LEU A 582 29.64 -39.29 8.73
CA LEU A 582 30.43 -39.54 9.93
C LEU A 582 30.82 -41.02 10.11
N ASN A 583 30.50 -41.89 9.15
CA ASN A 583 30.68 -43.34 9.22
C ASN A 583 29.95 -44.00 10.42
N LEU A 584 28.77 -43.46 10.76
CA LEU A 584 27.90 -43.99 11.80
C LEU A 584 26.84 -44.93 11.22
N PRO A 585 26.42 -45.99 11.94
CA PRO A 585 25.26 -46.79 11.56
C PRO A 585 23.98 -45.96 11.46
N ASP A 586 23.01 -46.42 10.68
CA ASP A 586 21.69 -45.80 10.58
C ASP A 586 21.03 -45.65 11.96
N ASP A 587 20.34 -44.53 12.16
CA ASP A 587 19.61 -44.15 13.38
C ASP A 587 20.47 -43.90 14.64
N SER A 588 21.80 -43.86 14.51
CA SER A 588 22.73 -43.56 15.61
C SER A 588 22.51 -42.17 16.20
N LEU A 589 22.17 -41.17 15.38
CA LEU A 589 21.97 -39.79 15.82
C LEU A 589 20.52 -39.50 16.27
N THR A 590 19.61 -40.47 16.14
CA THR A 590 18.18 -40.26 16.45
C THR A 590 17.95 -39.88 17.91
N LYS A 591 18.74 -40.43 18.86
CA LYS A 591 18.65 -40.14 20.30
C LYS A 591 19.62 -39.03 20.76
N GLU A 592 20.53 -38.61 19.89
CA GLU A 592 21.66 -37.73 20.21
C GLU A 592 21.37 -36.30 19.77
N ILE A 593 20.46 -35.64 20.50
CA ILE A 593 19.94 -34.31 20.15
C ILE A 593 21.03 -33.25 20.17
N GLU A 594 21.75 -33.14 21.28
CA GLU A 594 22.78 -32.12 21.50
C GLU A 594 23.92 -32.28 20.49
N LEU A 595 24.42 -33.51 20.34
CA LEU A 595 25.47 -33.82 19.37
C LEU A 595 25.06 -33.46 17.94
N THR A 596 23.81 -33.74 17.54
CA THR A 596 23.31 -33.39 16.21
C THR A 596 23.29 -31.87 15.99
N GLN A 597 22.88 -31.10 17.00
CA GLN A 597 22.87 -29.64 16.92
C GLN A 597 24.28 -29.06 16.82
N GLN A 598 25.21 -29.56 17.65
CA GLN A 598 26.62 -29.17 17.61
C GLN A 598 27.26 -29.49 16.26
N LEU A 599 27.02 -30.70 15.72
CA LEU A 599 27.52 -31.11 14.40
C LEU A 599 27.01 -30.19 13.30
N LEU A 600 25.71 -29.87 13.28
CA LEU A 600 25.15 -28.95 12.30
C LEU A 600 25.80 -27.57 12.39
N ALA A 601 25.94 -26.99 13.60
CA ALA A 601 26.59 -25.70 13.79
C ALA A 601 28.07 -25.72 13.34
N LEU A 602 28.82 -26.80 13.63
CA LEU A 602 30.20 -26.95 13.18
C LEU A 602 30.32 -26.99 11.65
N PHE A 603 29.40 -27.67 10.96
CA PHE A 603 29.40 -27.74 9.50
C PHE A 603 28.92 -26.45 8.82
N THR A 604 27.91 -25.77 9.38
CA THR A 604 27.31 -24.59 8.73
C THR A 604 27.96 -23.28 9.14
N GLU A 605 28.19 -23.06 10.44
CA GLU A 605 28.69 -21.79 10.97
C GLU A 605 30.21 -21.74 10.97
N HIS A 606 30.85 -22.84 11.39
CA HIS A 606 32.31 -22.91 11.53
C HIS A 606 33.01 -23.55 10.32
N GLN A 607 32.25 -24.12 9.37
CA GLN A 607 32.74 -24.76 8.13
C GLN A 607 33.86 -25.78 8.38
N ILE A 608 33.74 -26.56 9.46
CA ILE A 608 34.73 -27.60 9.80
C ILE A 608 34.63 -28.75 8.80
N PRO A 609 35.76 -29.24 8.23
CA PRO A 609 35.74 -30.36 7.31
C PRO A 609 35.30 -31.65 8.02
N SER A 610 34.52 -32.47 7.32
CA SER A 610 33.96 -33.73 7.86
C SER A 610 35.00 -34.73 8.31
N ASP A 611 36.17 -34.75 7.67
CA ASP A 611 37.24 -35.71 7.97
C ASP A 611 37.72 -35.61 9.42
N LEU A 612 37.70 -34.42 10.01
CA LEU A 612 38.09 -34.18 11.41
C LEU A 612 37.06 -34.67 12.42
N LEU A 613 35.81 -34.84 12.00
CA LEU A 613 34.68 -35.22 12.85
C LEU A 613 34.28 -36.68 12.65
N SER A 614 34.57 -37.26 11.48
CA SER A 614 34.21 -38.63 11.10
C SER A 614 34.89 -39.69 11.97
N TYR A 615 34.22 -40.83 12.16
CA TYR A 615 34.82 -41.99 12.81
C TYR A 615 35.82 -42.67 11.86
N SER A 616 37.06 -42.87 12.34
CA SER A 616 38.18 -43.46 11.59
C SER A 616 38.72 -44.77 12.18
N GLY A 617 38.01 -45.36 13.16
CA GLY A 617 38.40 -46.61 13.82
C GLY A 617 37.89 -47.87 13.10
N ASP A 618 37.83 -48.99 13.84
CA ASP A 618 37.42 -50.30 13.28
C ASP A 618 35.96 -50.26 12.78
N PRO A 619 35.68 -50.60 11.51
CA PRO A 619 34.32 -50.62 10.97
C PRO A 619 33.37 -51.55 11.72
N VAL A 620 33.86 -52.56 12.44
CA VAL A 620 33.06 -53.54 13.22
C VAL A 620 32.78 -53.06 14.66
N ALA A 621 33.33 -51.92 15.08
CA ALA A 621 33.11 -51.37 16.42
C ALA A 621 31.62 -51.11 16.71
N SER A 622 31.25 -51.17 18.00
CA SER A 622 29.87 -50.97 18.44
C SER A 622 29.40 -49.53 18.16
N THR A 623 28.09 -49.33 17.97
CA THR A 623 27.50 -48.00 17.72
C THR A 623 27.86 -47.01 18.84
N THR A 624 27.91 -47.48 20.09
CA THR A 624 28.25 -46.67 21.25
C THR A 624 29.70 -46.17 21.19
N ASP A 625 30.64 -47.03 20.81
CA ASP A 625 32.06 -46.67 20.71
C ASP A 625 32.30 -45.67 19.57
N LYS A 626 31.60 -45.85 18.44
CA LYS A 626 31.65 -44.91 17.31
C LYS A 626 31.11 -43.54 17.70
N LEU A 627 29.97 -43.48 18.39
CA LEU A 627 29.39 -42.22 18.88
C LEU A 627 30.29 -41.54 19.92
N ALA A 628 30.89 -42.29 20.84
CA ALA A 628 31.81 -41.74 21.84
C ALA A 628 33.04 -41.08 21.18
N SER A 629 33.59 -41.70 20.14
CA SER A 629 34.70 -41.13 19.37
C SER A 629 34.30 -39.85 18.64
N VAL A 630 33.15 -39.84 17.95
CA VAL A 630 32.66 -38.62 17.28
C VAL A 630 32.38 -37.50 18.28
N ARG A 631 31.78 -37.81 19.44
CA ARG A 631 31.55 -36.83 20.52
C ARG A 631 32.86 -36.25 21.02
N ALA A 632 33.88 -37.08 21.25
CA ALA A 632 35.20 -36.62 21.68
C ALA A 632 35.86 -35.68 20.66
N HIS A 633 35.70 -35.93 19.35
CA HIS A 633 36.19 -35.03 18.30
C HIS A 633 35.46 -33.68 18.32
N VAL A 634 34.13 -33.71 18.45
CA VAL A 634 33.28 -32.51 18.56
C VAL A 634 33.67 -31.68 19.79
N ASP A 635 33.79 -32.31 20.96
CA ASP A 635 34.16 -31.65 22.21
C ASP A 635 35.55 -31.00 22.14
N ALA A 636 36.52 -31.68 21.52
CA ALA A 636 37.85 -31.14 21.33
C ALA A 636 37.85 -29.87 20.46
N ILE A 637 37.07 -29.86 19.37
CA ILE A 637 36.96 -28.71 18.46
C ILE A 637 36.19 -27.57 19.11
N LEU A 638 35.07 -27.83 19.77
CA LEU A 638 34.31 -26.82 20.51
C LEU A 638 35.15 -26.22 21.65
N GLY A 639 35.93 -27.04 22.36
CA GLY A 639 36.86 -26.59 23.39
C GLY A 639 38.00 -25.72 22.84
N MET A 640 38.44 -25.94 21.61
CA MET A 640 39.41 -25.06 20.94
C MET A 640 38.76 -23.73 20.51
N LEU A 641 37.55 -23.79 19.95
CA LEU A 641 36.79 -22.62 19.53
C LEU A 641 36.44 -21.70 20.71
N SER A 642 36.04 -22.28 21.85
CA SER A 642 35.72 -21.52 23.06
C SER A 642 36.94 -20.80 23.62
N LYS A 643 38.10 -21.46 23.68
CA LYS A 643 39.39 -20.85 24.08
C LYS A 643 39.78 -19.70 23.16
N ALA A 644 39.63 -19.86 21.85
CA ALA A 644 39.90 -18.81 20.87
C ALA A 644 38.97 -17.59 21.06
N LYS A 645 37.67 -17.84 21.24
CA LYS A 645 36.67 -16.79 21.49
C LYS A 645 36.91 -16.06 22.80
N GLN A 646 37.29 -16.76 23.87
CA GLN A 646 37.67 -16.14 25.14
C GLN A 646 38.93 -15.27 25.02
N ALA A 647 39.93 -15.70 24.23
CA ALA A 647 41.11 -14.89 23.96
C ALA A 647 40.76 -13.62 23.18
N GLU A 648 39.90 -13.74 22.15
CA GLU A 648 39.44 -12.57 21.37
C GLU A 648 38.67 -11.56 22.23
N LEU A 649 37.78 -12.04 23.13
CA LEU A 649 37.07 -11.18 24.07
C LEU A 649 38.02 -10.48 25.05
N ARG A 650 39.05 -11.17 25.55
CA ARG A 650 40.08 -10.58 26.43
C ARG A 650 40.87 -9.50 25.69
N ASP A 651 41.29 -9.76 24.46
CA ASP A 651 42.00 -8.79 23.62
C ASP A 651 41.12 -7.58 23.28
N ALA A 652 39.85 -7.80 22.97
CA ALA A 652 38.88 -6.74 22.72
C ALA A 652 38.62 -5.89 23.99
N ALA A 653 38.49 -6.52 25.15
CA ALA A 653 38.36 -5.84 26.44
C ALA A 653 39.61 -5.01 26.78
N GLN A 654 40.80 -5.55 26.53
CA GLN A 654 42.06 -4.80 26.68
C GLN A 654 42.12 -3.61 25.71
N ARG A 655 41.77 -3.79 24.44
CA ARG A 655 41.72 -2.69 23.45
C ARG A 655 40.68 -1.62 23.81
N HIS A 656 39.55 -2.02 24.38
CA HIS A 656 38.55 -1.09 24.89
C HIS A 656 39.07 -0.30 26.09
N ALA A 657 39.77 -0.96 27.02
CA ALA A 657 40.44 -0.33 28.16
C ALA A 657 41.53 0.67 27.72
N TYR A 658 42.32 0.35 26.69
CA TYR A 658 43.32 1.27 26.12
C TYR A 658 42.70 2.48 25.42
N LYS A 659 41.53 2.35 24.79
CA LYS A 659 40.82 3.46 24.12
C LYS A 659 40.08 4.38 25.10
N HIS A 660 39.75 3.91 26.29
CA HIS A 660 39.03 4.67 27.32
C HIS A 660 39.77 4.65 28.68
N PRO A 661 40.95 5.30 28.78
CA PRO A 661 41.80 5.23 29.98
C PRO A 661 41.23 5.95 31.22
N ASN A 662 40.19 6.80 31.09
CA ASN A 662 39.58 7.54 32.19
C ASN A 662 38.34 6.88 32.81
N ALA A 663 38.00 5.65 32.43
CA ALA A 663 36.99 4.85 33.13
C ALA A 663 37.65 3.98 34.21
N ALA A 664 38.27 4.63 35.21
CA ALA A 664 38.83 3.92 36.35
C ALA A 664 37.75 3.69 37.43
N SER A 665 37.26 2.45 37.49
CA SER A 665 37.13 1.74 38.77
C SER A 665 37.47 0.26 38.54
N ALA A 666 38.74 -0.06 38.77
CA ALA A 666 39.36 -1.36 38.58
C ALA A 666 39.32 -2.25 39.84
N PRO A 667 38.14 -2.53 40.43
CA PRO A 667 37.96 -3.85 41.05
C PRO A 667 36.56 -4.47 40.84
N ALA A 668 35.84 -4.14 39.76
CA ALA A 668 34.52 -4.75 39.48
C ALA A 668 34.54 -5.87 38.42
N MET A 669 35.58 -5.97 37.60
CA MET A 669 35.61 -6.91 36.47
C MET A 669 36.18 -8.29 36.83
N GLU A 670 37.11 -8.36 37.78
CA GLU A 670 37.70 -9.63 38.25
C GLU A 670 36.70 -10.45 39.09
N ALA A 671 35.74 -9.77 39.74
CA ALA A 671 34.62 -10.40 40.43
C ALA A 671 33.53 -10.96 39.47
N LEU A 672 33.40 -10.41 38.27
CA LEU A 672 32.48 -10.93 37.23
C LEU A 672 33.05 -12.13 36.48
N LEU A 673 34.38 -12.24 36.38
CA LEU A 673 35.05 -13.37 35.73
C LEU A 673 35.19 -14.58 36.67
N ASN A 674 35.36 -14.37 37.99
CA ASN A 674 35.46 -15.47 38.95
C ASN A 674 34.11 -15.99 39.48
N HIS A 675 32.98 -15.30 39.21
CA HIS A 675 31.65 -15.79 39.59
C HIS A 675 30.97 -16.66 38.53
N GLN A 676 31.60 -16.93 37.39
CA GLN A 676 31.04 -17.84 36.36
C GLN A 676 31.62 -19.27 36.40
N GLU A 677 32.56 -19.57 37.32
CA GLU A 677 33.02 -20.95 37.54
C GLU A 677 32.21 -21.70 38.62
N ASP A 678 31.30 -21.03 39.35
CA ASP A 678 30.47 -21.66 40.40
C ASP A 678 28.94 -21.59 40.15
N ASP A 679 28.46 -20.95 39.07
CA ASP A 679 27.01 -20.75 38.84
C ASP A 679 26.36 -21.72 37.82
N ASP A 680 27.11 -22.69 37.29
CA ASP A 680 26.54 -23.81 36.49
C ASP A 680 25.82 -24.87 37.36
N SER A 681 25.75 -24.67 38.69
CA SER A 681 25.00 -25.53 39.62
C SER A 681 23.70 -24.90 40.16
N SER A 682 23.41 -23.61 39.87
CA SER A 682 22.25 -22.91 40.45
C SER A 682 21.14 -22.54 39.44
N GLU A 683 21.43 -22.49 38.13
CA GLU A 683 20.37 -22.28 37.11
C GLU A 683 19.44 -23.50 36.92
N ALA A 684 19.87 -24.69 37.36
CA ALA A 684 19.00 -25.87 37.46
C ALA A 684 17.99 -25.80 38.63
N GLU A 685 18.30 -25.06 39.71
CA GLU A 685 17.39 -24.91 40.85
C GLU A 685 16.49 -23.66 40.75
N ALA A 686 16.92 -22.59 40.07
CA ALA A 686 16.05 -21.43 39.80
C ALA A 686 14.99 -21.68 38.70
N MET A 687 15.29 -22.52 37.70
CA MET A 687 14.29 -23.00 36.73
C MET A 687 13.32 -24.05 37.32
N ALA A 688 13.76 -24.82 38.34
CA ALA A 688 12.88 -25.73 39.08
C ALA A 688 12.00 -25.00 40.12
N ALA A 689 12.45 -23.87 40.69
CA ALA A 689 11.70 -23.08 41.66
C ALA A 689 10.65 -22.14 41.02
N SER A 690 10.85 -21.69 39.77
CA SER A 690 9.78 -21.02 38.99
C SER A 690 8.70 -21.99 38.49
N CYS A 691 8.99 -23.30 38.51
CA CYS A 691 8.03 -24.37 38.21
C CYS A 691 7.42 -25.06 39.46
N CYS A 692 7.85 -24.71 40.69
CA CYS A 692 7.33 -25.30 41.95
C CYS A 692 6.67 -24.29 42.91
N GLY A 693 6.42 -23.06 42.47
CA GLY A 693 5.75 -22.00 43.22
C GLY A 693 4.24 -21.88 43.05
N VAL A 694 3.49 -22.95 42.72
CA VAL A 694 2.05 -23.09 43.06
C VAL A 694 1.74 -24.59 43.24
N ARG A 695 2.24 -25.21 44.32
CA ARG A 695 1.65 -26.45 44.86
C ARG A 695 2.19 -26.80 46.24
N GLN A 696 1.73 -26.08 47.26
CA GLN A 696 1.42 -26.72 48.55
C GLN A 696 0.41 -25.89 49.34
N GLU A 697 -0.87 -26.07 49.01
CA GLU A 697 -1.91 -26.29 50.02
C GLU A 697 -2.97 -27.19 49.38
N LEU A 698 -3.52 -28.10 50.19
CA LEU A 698 -4.55 -29.10 49.89
C LEU A 698 -4.09 -30.47 49.38
N GLN A 699 -3.36 -31.19 50.24
CA GLN A 699 -3.75 -32.56 50.55
C GLN A 699 -4.12 -32.67 52.04
N SER A 700 -5.42 -32.60 52.33
CA SER A 700 -6.07 -33.50 53.28
C SER A 700 -7.58 -33.35 53.18
N ALA A 701 -8.24 -34.40 52.69
CA ALA A 701 -9.42 -35.00 53.30
C ALA A 701 -10.21 -35.80 52.26
N ARG A 702 -10.11 -37.12 52.41
CA ARG A 702 -11.09 -38.08 51.91
C ARG A 702 -12.47 -37.70 52.44
N CYS A 703 -13.51 -37.75 51.59
CA CYS A 703 -14.73 -38.51 51.92
C CYS A 703 -15.68 -38.68 50.73
N ALA A 704 -16.42 -39.78 50.82
CA ALA A 704 -17.27 -40.48 49.87
C ALA A 704 -18.42 -39.67 49.23
N PRO A 705 -19.03 -40.20 48.14
CA PRO A 705 -20.21 -39.63 47.51
C PRO A 705 -21.48 -40.10 48.21
N GLN A 706 -22.51 -39.27 48.33
CA GLN A 706 -23.92 -39.69 48.25
C GLN A 706 -24.94 -38.53 48.32
N ARG A 707 -25.94 -38.66 47.43
CA ARG A 707 -27.39 -38.38 47.59
C ARG A 707 -27.93 -36.93 47.61
N ARG A 708 -28.71 -36.65 46.55
CA ARG A 708 -30.18 -36.44 46.51
C ARG A 708 -30.82 -35.50 47.55
N MET A 709 -31.51 -34.45 47.06
CA MET A 709 -32.87 -33.94 47.39
C MET A 709 -32.95 -32.44 47.01
N ALA A 710 -33.75 -32.05 46.00
CA ALA A 710 -35.11 -31.50 46.11
C ALA A 710 -35.17 -30.16 46.87
N ARG A 711 -35.44 -29.02 46.21
CA ARG A 711 -36.73 -28.24 46.15
C ARG A 711 -36.30 -26.77 45.85
N ALA A 712 -37.06 -25.83 45.30
CA ALA A 712 -38.46 -25.68 44.94
C ALA A 712 -38.61 -24.54 43.90
N ALA A 713 -39.75 -24.54 43.22
CA ALA A 713 -40.22 -23.53 42.27
C ALA A 713 -40.48 -22.15 42.91
N PRO A 714 -40.82 -21.15 42.06
CA PRO A 714 -42.13 -20.52 42.23
C PRO A 714 -42.99 -20.59 40.97
N SER A 715 -44.29 -20.63 41.24
CA SER A 715 -45.42 -20.84 40.35
C SER A 715 -46.00 -19.56 39.75
N GLY A 716 -46.62 -19.70 38.58
CA GLY A 716 -47.70 -18.85 38.04
C GLY A 716 -47.30 -18.18 36.71
N GLY A 717 -48.02 -18.29 35.59
CA GLY A 717 -49.29 -18.90 35.24
C GLY A 717 -49.72 -18.36 33.86
N CYS A 718 -50.65 -19.06 33.20
CA CYS A 718 -51.46 -18.65 32.04
C CYS A 718 -50.97 -18.86 30.58
N ARG A 719 -51.59 -19.89 29.98
CA ARG A 719 -52.46 -19.88 28.76
C ARG A 719 -51.84 -20.01 27.36
N SER A 720 -52.21 -21.14 26.72
CA SER A 720 -52.68 -21.34 25.32
C SER A 720 -51.77 -20.88 24.18
N ARG A 721 -51.53 -21.63 23.09
CA ARG A 721 -52.46 -22.43 22.27
C ARG A 721 -51.58 -23.18 21.25
N ALA A 722 -51.81 -24.47 21.07
CA ALA A 722 -51.24 -25.25 19.99
C ALA A 722 -52.03 -24.97 18.69
N MET A 723 -51.33 -24.85 17.56
CA MET A 723 -51.87 -25.22 16.25
C MET A 723 -50.75 -25.80 15.38
N CYS A 724 -51.00 -27.04 14.95
CA CYS A 724 -50.25 -27.79 13.96
C CYS A 724 -50.61 -27.34 12.54
N TYR A 725 -49.63 -27.36 11.64
CA TYR A 725 -49.79 -27.62 10.21
C TYR A 725 -48.56 -28.47 9.82
N GLY A 726 -48.65 -29.68 9.27
CA GLY A 726 -49.64 -30.21 8.35
C GLY A 726 -48.99 -30.32 6.96
N GLY A 727 -48.12 -31.31 6.75
CA GLY A 727 -47.56 -31.63 5.44
C GLY A 727 -48.53 -32.48 4.61
N PRO A 728 -48.50 -32.38 3.25
CA PRO A 728 -49.39 -33.16 2.40
C PRO A 728 -48.79 -34.53 2.01
N PRO A 729 -49.64 -35.56 1.76
CA PRO A 729 -49.23 -36.92 1.38
C PRO A 729 -49.17 -37.09 -0.16
N PRO A 730 -48.72 -38.27 -0.67
CA PRO A 730 -48.19 -38.41 -2.02
C PRO A 730 -49.28 -38.74 -3.06
N GLY A 731 -48.99 -38.35 -4.31
CA GLY A 731 -49.64 -38.79 -5.54
C GLY A 731 -48.62 -38.82 -6.65
#